data_AF-A0A946GJL1-F1
#
_entry.id   AF-A0A946GJL1-F1
#
_cell.length_a   1.000
_cell.length_b   1.000
_cell.length_c   1.000
_cell.angle_alpha   90.00
_cell.angle_beta   90.00
_cell.angle_gamma   90.00
#
_symmetry.space_group_name_H-M   'P 1'
#
loop_
_entity.id
_entity.type
_entity.pdbx_description
1 polymer ?
#
loop_
_entity_poly.entity_id
_entity_poly.type
_entity_poly.pdbx_seq_one_letter_code
_entity_poly.pdbx_strand_id
1 'polypeptide(L)'
;MHVQVAFEITFDNYMPSYCKSIFILLFSLVISAQAMAQDLDSMTQGILAFRNGEHSAAVGHFEKALLEDPSNAEAHFLLARLYWETDLRNTKKAGKELEEALLIEPENVQYMVALLQQLRADSWLFLVDKSREAKRRQLAKAILKLDESNSFAHEELGESYIRDFWRYRNALMYPALTFNEYKYRGSSEYDPMATRLLDDLREMEQEQGLPESTVATEQLGAIEFDWNPNSVFMADEFDVDALRDQGIPVVDLSGRAQVAYDNAIGHLNSALESDPRQRSVYDHLMEVYSLKGEYDQALQMLSQMYVFFPEDAKLWTYLGYAHYNTGNMEAASKSFETSFRYMDENESYAYTHLEDILPEDEKRLYDRDPAAYAARFWISKDPRYLTPYNERKMEHYARLTYADLLYGSPQMDLRGWNTERGQILVRYGVPQGDVVIIPRSTTGVRDSTPAADGNSASLAVQVARSGTDTDLLEEANTFNIWDYGEFKFVFEDPFRNGEYRLFSPSAADLTAGSLPWVNDYTIKAKEIINQTPERYEYEAPGRQIELPYVVASFKGENGNTDVYVNYAIPITDAFDPNEEFINVTANAGTFVVAENRDMLVERRRTIYGLPTSQIERFKESNLWVDTQQMTTPPGNHEVSVEFETSGGGTVAVQRRQVEVHDFTSDRLAVSDILLAYRIEETDDGRAVVPTDIVRKNVSIRPAPWTVFASTQPIYIYFEVYNLTLGDDGASRYEVEATLTPKETGSGVGRAIRGLFGGGRGGVSTGVPITVEATEDGQYLILDADNQEPGLYTLNLKIKDQSTGREVERKKDLFLE
;
A
#
# COMPACT_ATOMS: atom_id res chain seq x y z
N MET A 1 40.13 61.58 -21.98
CA MET A 1 40.46 63.01 -21.76
C MET A 1 39.34 64.01 -22.12
N HIS A 2 38.14 63.57 -22.57
CA HIS A 2 36.99 64.47 -22.80
C HIS A 2 35.72 64.15 -22.00
N VAL A 3 35.81 63.26 -21.00
CA VAL A 3 34.78 63.10 -19.95
C VAL A 3 35.22 63.73 -18.63
N GLN A 4 36.48 64.20 -18.56
CA GLN A 4 37.14 64.67 -17.35
C GLN A 4 36.85 66.14 -17.01
N VAL A 5 36.23 66.91 -17.91
CA VAL A 5 35.96 68.35 -17.71
C VAL A 5 34.47 68.65 -17.52
N ALA A 6 33.59 67.68 -17.75
CA ALA A 6 32.14 67.86 -17.56
C ALA A 6 31.64 67.46 -16.16
N PHE A 7 32.46 66.80 -15.35
CA PHE A 7 32.10 66.40 -13.98
C PHE A 7 32.70 67.30 -12.88
N GLU A 8 33.64 68.19 -13.23
CA GLU A 8 34.33 69.07 -12.27
C GLU A 8 33.58 70.38 -11.95
N ILE A 9 32.51 70.74 -12.67
CA ILE A 9 31.85 72.06 -12.50
C ILE A 9 30.50 71.99 -11.75
N THR A 10 29.98 70.80 -11.45
CA THR A 10 28.73 70.62 -10.67
C THR A 10 28.89 69.82 -9.37
N PHE A 11 30.12 69.61 -8.90
CA PHE A 11 30.41 68.80 -7.70
C PHE A 11 31.27 69.50 -6.64
N ASP A 12 31.50 70.82 -6.76
CA ASP A 12 32.50 71.50 -5.92
C ASP A 12 31.93 72.31 -4.73
N ASN A 13 30.60 72.50 -4.64
CA ASN A 13 30.02 73.45 -3.69
C ASN A 13 29.18 72.88 -2.52
N TYR A 14 28.98 71.56 -2.38
CA TYR A 14 28.06 71.02 -1.36
C TYR A 14 28.51 69.73 -0.64
N MET A 15 29.81 69.50 -0.46
CA MET A 15 30.30 68.39 0.38
C MET A 15 31.36 68.86 1.39
N PRO A 16 31.24 68.52 2.70
CA PRO A 16 32.29 68.78 3.69
C PRO A 16 33.58 68.05 3.31
N SER A 17 34.74 68.65 3.60
CA SER A 17 36.08 68.13 3.23
C SER A 17 36.34 66.67 3.63
N TYR A 18 35.67 66.17 4.67
CA TYR A 18 35.74 64.77 5.10
C TYR A 18 35.12 63.78 4.09
N CYS A 19 34.06 64.15 3.36
CA CYS A 19 33.45 63.30 2.34
C CYS A 19 34.30 63.19 1.08
N LYS A 20 35.04 64.25 0.70
CA LYS A 20 36.04 64.19 -0.38
C LYS A 20 37.18 63.24 -0.01
N SER A 21 37.66 63.29 1.24
CA SER A 21 38.70 62.38 1.73
C SER A 21 38.23 60.92 1.77
N ILE A 22 36.98 60.64 2.19
CA ILE A 22 36.41 59.29 2.22
C ILE A 22 36.18 58.76 0.79
N PHE A 23 35.71 59.59 -0.14
CA PHE A 23 35.53 59.18 -1.54
C PHE A 23 36.86 58.90 -2.23
N ILE A 24 37.89 59.72 -2.00
CA ILE A 24 39.26 59.46 -2.49
C ILE A 24 39.86 58.22 -1.81
N LEU A 25 39.58 57.96 -0.53
CA LEU A 25 40.02 56.73 0.16
C LEU A 25 39.33 55.48 -0.37
N LEU A 26 38.01 55.55 -0.63
CA LEU A 26 37.24 54.44 -1.20
C LEU A 26 37.62 54.21 -2.67
N PHE A 27 37.84 55.27 -3.45
CA PHE A 27 38.28 55.16 -4.83
C PHE A 27 39.73 54.67 -4.93
N SER A 28 40.61 55.07 -3.99
CA SER A 28 41.96 54.53 -3.91
C SER A 28 42.01 53.11 -3.33
N LEU A 29 41.07 52.72 -2.46
CA LEU A 29 40.84 51.33 -2.03
C LEU A 29 40.31 50.46 -3.17
N VAL A 30 39.46 51.00 -4.05
CA VAL A 30 38.96 50.30 -5.24
C VAL A 30 40.07 50.20 -6.30
N ILE A 31 40.87 51.25 -6.50
CA ILE A 31 42.04 51.22 -7.40
C ILE A 31 43.14 50.30 -6.83
N SER A 32 43.37 50.28 -5.52
CA SER A 32 44.36 49.38 -4.90
C SER A 32 43.86 47.94 -4.84
N ALA A 33 42.55 47.70 -4.68
CA ALA A 33 41.95 46.38 -4.86
C ALA A 33 42.01 45.92 -6.33
N GLN A 34 41.79 46.81 -7.30
CA GLN A 34 41.96 46.51 -8.73
C GLN A 34 43.43 46.32 -9.13
N ALA A 35 44.37 47.03 -8.50
CA ALA A 35 45.80 46.86 -8.72
C ALA A 35 46.34 45.59 -8.04
N MET A 36 45.80 45.18 -6.88
CA MET A 36 46.11 43.90 -6.27
C MET A 36 45.46 42.72 -7.02
N ALA A 37 44.29 42.92 -7.64
CA ALA A 37 43.66 41.92 -8.52
C ALA A 37 44.50 41.60 -9.78
N GLN A 38 45.32 42.55 -10.26
CA GLN A 38 46.15 42.39 -11.46
C GLN A 38 47.44 41.56 -11.25
N ASP A 39 47.88 41.35 -10.01
CA ASP A 39 49.12 40.63 -9.66
C ASP A 39 48.85 39.23 -9.08
N LEU A 40 47.60 38.75 -9.06
CA LEU A 40 47.28 37.37 -8.70
C LEU A 40 47.61 36.42 -9.84
N ASP A 41 48.14 35.25 -9.50
CA ASP A 41 48.35 34.18 -10.46
C ASP A 41 47.02 33.71 -11.09
N SER A 42 47.13 33.11 -12.28
CA SER A 42 45.97 32.70 -13.07
C SER A 42 45.08 31.72 -12.28
N MET A 43 45.65 30.92 -11.39
CA MET A 43 44.94 29.99 -10.51
C MET A 43 44.05 30.71 -9.48
N THR A 44 44.60 31.68 -8.75
CA THR A 44 43.83 32.41 -7.72
C THR A 44 42.75 33.28 -8.34
N GLN A 45 43.01 33.86 -9.51
CA GLN A 45 41.98 34.57 -10.28
C GLN A 45 40.81 33.63 -10.66
N GLY A 46 41.11 32.40 -11.08
CA GLY A 46 40.11 31.39 -11.39
C GLY A 46 39.26 31.00 -10.18
N ILE A 47 39.87 30.77 -9.01
CA ILE A 47 39.14 30.45 -7.77
C ILE A 47 38.23 31.61 -7.36
N LEU A 48 38.70 32.86 -7.43
CA LEU A 48 37.90 34.04 -7.09
C LEU A 48 36.72 34.21 -8.04
N ALA A 49 36.96 34.10 -9.35
CA ALA A 49 35.90 34.14 -10.36
C ALA A 49 34.85 33.04 -10.13
N PHE A 50 35.29 31.82 -9.80
CA PHE A 50 34.39 30.71 -9.50
C PHE A 50 33.52 30.98 -8.28
N ARG A 51 34.11 31.48 -7.17
CA ARG A 51 33.36 31.84 -5.95
C ARG A 51 32.37 32.99 -6.15
N ASN A 52 32.63 33.88 -7.11
CA ASN A 52 31.76 35.00 -7.45
C ASN A 52 30.65 34.62 -8.46
N GLY A 53 30.60 33.36 -8.92
CA GLY A 53 29.64 32.90 -9.91
C GLY A 53 29.98 33.29 -11.36
N GLU A 54 31.19 33.78 -11.60
CA GLU A 54 31.66 34.19 -12.93
C GLU A 54 32.24 32.99 -13.69
N HIS A 55 31.41 31.97 -13.93
CA HIS A 55 31.86 30.64 -14.36
C HIS A 55 32.68 30.64 -15.66
N SER A 56 32.27 31.42 -16.66
CA SER A 56 33.01 31.53 -17.94
C SER A 56 34.38 32.19 -17.78
N ALA A 57 34.50 33.18 -16.90
CA ALA A 57 35.77 33.82 -16.59
C ALA A 57 36.68 32.86 -15.81
N ALA A 58 36.12 32.12 -14.86
CA ALA A 58 36.83 31.09 -14.10
C ALA A 58 37.44 30.02 -15.00
N VAL A 59 36.69 29.52 -16.00
CA VAL A 59 37.23 28.58 -17.02
C VAL A 59 38.44 29.17 -17.72
N GLY A 60 38.34 30.41 -18.22
CA GLY A 60 39.44 31.06 -18.93
C GLY A 60 40.70 31.27 -18.06
N HIS A 61 40.52 31.55 -16.78
CA HIS A 61 41.62 31.67 -15.82
C HIS A 61 42.27 30.32 -15.49
N PHE A 62 41.49 29.25 -15.32
CA PHE A 62 42.02 27.91 -15.10
C PHE A 62 42.69 27.32 -16.34
N GLU A 63 42.12 27.52 -17.53
CA GLU A 63 42.78 27.13 -18.79
C GLU A 63 44.12 27.85 -18.97
N LYS A 64 44.19 29.14 -18.59
CA LYS A 64 45.45 29.87 -18.59
C LYS A 64 46.44 29.34 -17.54
N ALA A 65 45.97 28.96 -16.36
CA ALA A 65 46.81 28.29 -15.35
C ALA A 65 47.37 26.96 -15.88
N LEU A 66 46.59 26.19 -16.64
CA LEU A 66 47.05 24.96 -17.30
C LEU A 66 48.01 25.19 -18.48
N LEU A 67 47.94 26.35 -19.14
CA LEU A 67 48.95 26.75 -20.13
C LEU A 67 50.29 27.08 -19.45
N GLU A 68 50.26 27.62 -18.23
CA GLU A 68 51.46 27.94 -17.42
C GLU A 68 52.04 26.67 -16.78
N ASP A 69 51.18 25.78 -16.27
CA ASP A 69 51.53 24.48 -15.69
C ASP A 69 50.50 23.40 -16.08
N PRO A 70 50.77 22.62 -17.15
CA PRO A 70 49.89 21.52 -17.57
C PRO A 70 49.79 20.38 -16.57
N SER A 71 50.64 20.34 -15.54
CA SER A 71 50.62 19.33 -14.47
C SER A 71 49.91 19.82 -13.20
N ASN A 72 49.16 20.92 -13.27
CA ASN A 72 48.38 21.40 -12.15
C ASN A 72 47.07 20.61 -11.99
N ALA A 73 47.10 19.58 -11.15
CA ALA A 73 45.96 18.71 -10.89
C ALA A 73 44.75 19.46 -10.30
N GLU A 74 44.98 20.48 -9.47
CA GLU A 74 43.91 21.27 -8.85
C GLU A 74 43.17 22.12 -9.90
N ALA A 75 43.88 22.69 -10.89
CA ALA A 75 43.27 23.43 -11.98
C ALA A 75 42.39 22.52 -12.86
N HIS A 76 42.88 21.31 -13.18
CA HIS A 76 42.09 20.28 -13.86
C HIS A 76 40.84 19.89 -13.05
N PHE A 77 40.98 19.65 -11.75
CA PHE A 77 39.85 19.32 -10.87
C PHE A 77 38.81 20.44 -10.78
N LEU A 78 39.23 21.70 -10.63
CA LEU A 78 38.31 22.83 -10.57
C LEU A 78 37.61 23.10 -11.90
N LEU A 79 38.28 22.86 -13.04
CA LEU A 79 37.64 22.85 -14.36
C LEU A 79 36.61 21.72 -14.47
N ALA A 80 36.94 20.52 -14.00
CA ALA A 80 36.00 19.40 -13.97
C ALA A 80 34.74 19.77 -13.19
N ARG A 81 34.92 20.35 -12.01
CA ARG A 81 33.83 20.80 -11.15
C ARG A 81 33.00 21.92 -11.77
N LEU A 82 33.62 22.89 -12.44
CA LEU A 82 32.92 23.92 -13.21
C LEU A 82 32.05 23.30 -14.31
N TYR A 83 32.59 22.39 -15.10
CA TYR A 83 31.84 21.68 -16.13
C TYR A 83 30.79 20.71 -15.56
N TRP A 84 30.82 20.39 -14.27
CA TRP A 84 29.84 19.52 -13.64
C TRP A 84 28.69 20.28 -12.98
N GLU A 85 29.02 21.26 -12.13
CA GLU A 85 28.11 21.88 -11.17
C GLU A 85 27.44 23.18 -11.66
N THR A 86 27.88 23.74 -12.79
CA THR A 86 27.45 25.08 -13.23
C THR A 86 26.58 25.08 -14.49
N ASP A 87 26.15 26.26 -14.92
CA ASP A 87 25.45 26.49 -16.18
C ASP A 87 26.28 26.11 -17.43
N LEU A 88 27.60 25.91 -17.26
CA LEU A 88 28.50 25.39 -18.30
C LEU A 88 28.52 23.85 -18.39
N ARG A 89 27.50 23.18 -17.83
CA ARG A 89 27.44 21.73 -17.67
C ARG A 89 27.84 20.98 -18.95
N ASN A 90 28.95 20.24 -18.88
CA ASN A 90 29.47 19.37 -19.93
C ASN A 90 30.15 18.16 -19.30
N THR A 91 29.39 17.07 -19.18
CA THR A 91 29.77 15.84 -18.47
C THR A 91 31.02 15.19 -19.07
N LYS A 92 31.13 15.15 -20.40
CA LYS A 92 32.30 14.60 -21.11
C LYS A 92 33.58 15.39 -20.83
N LYS A 93 33.51 16.72 -20.85
CA LYS A 93 34.66 17.56 -20.48
C LYS A 93 34.99 17.41 -19.01
N ALA A 94 33.99 17.42 -18.13
CA ALA A 94 34.20 17.23 -16.70
C ALA A 94 34.95 15.93 -16.41
N GLY A 95 34.52 14.83 -17.01
CA GLY A 95 35.15 13.52 -16.81
C GLY A 95 36.58 13.47 -17.33
N LYS A 96 36.84 14.09 -18.49
CA LYS A 96 38.20 14.17 -19.04
C LYS A 96 39.14 14.97 -18.13
N GLU A 97 38.75 16.18 -17.72
CA GLU A 97 39.59 17.01 -16.85
C GLU A 97 39.83 16.31 -15.49
N LEU A 98 38.85 15.58 -14.99
CA LEU A 98 38.98 14.81 -13.76
C LEU A 98 39.92 13.59 -13.89
N GLU A 99 39.89 12.91 -15.05
CA GLU A 99 40.84 11.84 -15.36
C GLU A 99 42.27 12.39 -15.51
N GLU A 100 42.48 13.59 -16.07
CA GLU A 100 43.79 14.26 -16.10
C GLU A 100 44.28 14.60 -14.69
N ALA A 101 43.40 15.13 -13.82
CA ALA A 101 43.75 15.40 -12.42
C ALA A 101 44.20 14.12 -11.68
N LEU A 102 43.51 13.00 -11.90
CA LEU A 102 43.88 11.69 -11.33
C LEU A 102 45.10 11.04 -11.99
N LEU A 103 45.42 11.39 -13.24
CA LEU A 103 46.65 10.94 -13.89
C LEU A 103 47.88 11.59 -13.23
N ILE A 104 47.74 12.84 -12.78
CA ILE A 104 48.78 13.58 -12.07
C ILE A 104 48.84 13.16 -10.59
N GLU A 105 47.70 13.12 -9.90
CA GLU A 105 47.58 12.74 -8.48
C GLU A 105 46.65 11.52 -8.29
N PRO A 106 47.13 10.29 -8.52
CA PRO A 106 46.29 9.08 -8.57
C PRO A 106 45.73 8.60 -7.23
N GLU A 107 46.32 9.04 -6.12
CA GLU A 107 45.89 8.69 -4.75
C GLU A 107 45.16 9.85 -4.05
N ASN A 108 44.75 10.89 -4.79
CA ASN A 108 43.98 11.98 -4.24
C ASN A 108 42.50 11.56 -4.05
N VAL A 109 42.14 11.25 -2.80
CA VAL A 109 40.80 10.77 -2.41
C VAL A 109 39.69 11.71 -2.88
N GLN A 110 39.89 13.03 -2.84
CA GLN A 110 38.86 13.99 -3.26
C GLN A 110 38.56 13.86 -4.76
N TYR A 111 39.57 13.68 -5.60
CA TYR A 111 39.40 13.51 -7.04
C TYR A 111 38.79 12.15 -7.37
N MET A 112 39.17 11.11 -6.62
CA MET A 112 38.60 9.77 -6.75
C MET A 112 37.11 9.76 -6.38
N VAL A 113 36.71 10.43 -5.29
CA VAL A 113 35.31 10.55 -4.88
C VAL A 113 34.50 11.34 -5.90
N ALA A 114 35.04 12.44 -6.43
CA ALA A 114 34.39 13.19 -7.49
C ALA A 114 34.17 12.32 -8.75
N LEU A 115 35.15 11.49 -9.12
CA LEU A 115 35.01 10.58 -10.26
C LEU A 115 33.97 9.51 -9.97
N LEU A 116 33.95 8.97 -8.75
CA LEU A 116 32.95 8.00 -8.30
C LEU A 116 31.53 8.56 -8.45
N GLN A 117 31.30 9.78 -7.96
CA GLN A 117 30.00 10.47 -8.06
C GLN A 117 29.62 10.78 -9.51
N GLN A 118 30.57 11.23 -10.34
CA GLN A 118 30.33 11.49 -11.75
C GLN A 118 29.94 10.21 -12.50
N LEU A 119 30.64 9.10 -12.26
CA LEU A 119 30.34 7.80 -12.84
C LEU A 119 28.94 7.28 -12.46
N ARG A 120 28.35 7.80 -11.38
CA ARG A 120 26.99 7.49 -10.93
C ARG A 120 25.93 8.32 -11.67
N ALA A 121 26.22 9.59 -11.94
CA ALA A 121 25.24 10.56 -12.44
C ALA A 121 25.13 10.64 -13.98
N ASP A 122 26.10 10.12 -14.74
CA ASP A 122 26.14 10.18 -16.21
C ASP A 122 25.51 8.97 -16.93
N SER A 123 24.76 8.12 -16.24
CA SER A 123 24.30 6.85 -16.80
C SER A 123 22.78 6.80 -17.00
N TRP A 124 22.31 7.41 -18.09
CA TRP A 124 20.97 7.14 -18.63
C TRP A 124 20.93 5.82 -19.42
N LEU A 125 22.12 5.34 -19.82
CA LEU A 125 22.38 4.20 -20.69
C LEU A 125 22.76 2.95 -19.85
N PHE A 126 21.92 1.92 -19.82
CA PHE A 126 22.15 0.72 -18.98
C PHE A 126 23.50 0.02 -19.25
N LEU A 127 23.84 -0.22 -20.52
CA LEU A 127 25.10 -0.91 -20.87
C LEU A 127 26.32 -0.09 -20.46
N VAL A 128 26.21 1.23 -20.50
CA VAL A 128 27.23 2.14 -19.99
C VAL A 128 27.28 2.07 -18.47
N ASP A 129 26.13 2.04 -17.78
CA ASP A 129 26.09 1.88 -16.32
C ASP A 129 26.74 0.58 -15.86
N LYS A 130 26.45 -0.56 -16.51
CA LYS A 130 27.09 -1.84 -16.21
C LYS A 130 28.60 -1.83 -16.43
N SER A 131 29.08 -1.19 -17.50
CA SER A 131 30.52 -1.03 -17.72
C SER A 131 31.18 -0.16 -16.65
N ARG A 132 30.45 0.86 -16.16
CA ARG A 132 30.92 1.79 -15.13
C ARG A 132 30.82 1.20 -13.74
N GLU A 133 29.87 0.31 -13.45
CA GLU A 133 29.69 -0.36 -12.17
C GLU A 133 30.99 -1.05 -11.71
N ALA A 134 31.61 -1.84 -12.58
CA ALA A 134 32.88 -2.49 -12.26
C ALA A 134 33.98 -1.46 -11.93
N LYS A 135 34.04 -0.35 -12.68
CA LYS A 135 34.96 0.78 -12.44
C LYS A 135 34.64 1.47 -11.10
N ARG A 136 33.36 1.73 -10.78
CA ARG A 136 32.91 2.34 -9.52
C ARG A 136 33.24 1.45 -8.32
N ARG A 137 32.96 0.14 -8.39
CA ARG A 137 33.29 -0.83 -7.33
C ARG A 137 34.79 -0.92 -7.09
N GLN A 138 35.60 -0.94 -8.15
CA GLN A 138 37.06 -0.92 -8.04
C GLN A 138 37.57 0.40 -7.44
N LEU A 139 37.02 1.53 -7.90
CA LEU A 139 37.36 2.86 -7.41
C LEU A 139 36.99 3.04 -5.94
N ALA A 140 35.80 2.61 -5.52
CA ALA A 140 35.37 2.60 -4.11
C ALA A 140 36.31 1.75 -3.24
N LYS A 141 36.69 0.54 -3.69
CA LYS A 141 37.69 -0.28 -2.99
C LYS A 141 39.06 0.39 -2.91
N ALA A 142 39.45 1.17 -3.92
CA ALA A 142 40.70 1.92 -3.91
C ALA A 142 40.64 3.11 -2.93
N ILE A 143 39.51 3.83 -2.91
CA ILE A 143 39.25 4.91 -1.95
C ILE A 143 39.33 4.38 -0.52
N LEU A 144 38.66 3.26 -0.20
CA LEU A 144 38.68 2.70 1.16
C LEU A 144 40.04 2.20 1.64
N LYS A 145 40.99 1.95 0.73
CA LYS A 145 42.38 1.65 1.12
C LYS A 145 43.15 2.91 1.56
N LEU A 146 42.72 4.08 1.11
CA LEU A 146 43.34 5.37 1.40
C LEU A 146 42.62 6.12 2.53
N ASP A 147 41.29 6.01 2.56
CA ASP A 147 40.38 6.58 3.55
C ASP A 147 39.32 5.54 3.92
N GLU A 148 39.57 4.79 4.99
CA GLU A 148 38.67 3.74 5.50
C GLU A 148 37.31 4.28 5.98
N SER A 149 37.20 5.59 6.24
CA SER A 149 35.96 6.25 6.69
C SER A 149 35.19 6.94 5.55
N ASN A 150 35.54 6.66 4.29
CA ASN A 150 34.93 7.39 3.19
C ASN A 150 33.48 6.98 2.95
N SER A 151 32.56 7.86 3.30
CA SER A 151 31.12 7.59 3.24
C SER A 151 30.61 7.26 1.82
N PHE A 152 31.08 7.96 0.79
CA PHE A 152 30.67 7.71 -0.60
C PHE A 152 31.14 6.36 -1.14
N ALA A 153 32.37 5.95 -0.79
CA ALA A 153 32.89 4.64 -1.20
C ALA A 153 32.16 3.50 -0.47
N HIS A 154 31.83 3.69 0.81
CA HIS A 154 30.98 2.77 1.56
C HIS A 154 29.57 2.66 0.95
N GLU A 155 28.93 3.78 0.59
CA GLU A 155 27.62 3.78 -0.08
C GLU A 155 27.64 2.97 -1.38
N GLU A 156 28.61 3.21 -2.28
CA GLU A 156 28.70 2.49 -3.57
C GLU A 156 28.85 0.97 -3.37
N LEU A 157 29.70 0.55 -2.42
CA LEU A 157 29.85 -0.88 -2.13
C LEU A 157 28.58 -1.46 -1.53
N GLY A 158 27.91 -0.72 -0.65
CA GLY A 158 26.59 -1.05 -0.12
C GLY A 158 25.60 -1.35 -1.24
N GLU A 159 25.37 -0.38 -2.12
CA GLU A 159 24.47 -0.49 -3.28
C GLU A 159 24.84 -1.66 -4.21
N SER A 160 26.13 -1.88 -4.49
CA SER A 160 26.59 -3.03 -5.28
C SER A 160 26.19 -4.36 -4.63
N TYR A 161 26.35 -4.48 -3.31
CA TYR A 161 25.94 -5.68 -2.58
C TYR A 161 24.42 -5.83 -2.43
N ILE A 162 23.65 -4.74 -2.41
CA ILE A 162 22.17 -4.80 -2.49
C ILE A 162 21.74 -5.49 -3.78
N ARG A 163 22.34 -5.11 -4.92
CA ARG A 163 22.05 -5.73 -6.20
C ARG A 163 22.44 -7.22 -6.22
N ASP A 164 23.60 -7.57 -5.65
CA ASP A 164 24.00 -8.97 -5.47
C ASP A 164 22.97 -9.73 -4.60
N PHE A 165 22.48 -9.13 -3.52
CA PHE A 165 21.43 -9.71 -2.67
C PHE A 165 20.13 -9.92 -3.43
N TRP A 166 19.64 -8.91 -4.15
CA TRP A 166 18.46 -8.98 -5.03
C TRP A 166 18.55 -10.11 -6.03
N ARG A 167 19.73 -10.26 -6.64
CA ARG A 167 19.97 -11.25 -7.67
C ARG A 167 19.91 -12.67 -7.14
N TYR A 168 20.41 -12.89 -5.94
CA TYR A 168 20.54 -14.23 -5.36
C TYR A 168 19.46 -14.60 -4.33
N ARG A 169 18.63 -13.65 -3.91
CA ARG A 169 17.53 -13.95 -2.97
C ARG A 169 16.57 -14.94 -3.61
N ASN A 170 16.19 -15.96 -2.86
CA ASN A 170 15.29 -17.03 -3.31
C ASN A 170 15.66 -17.59 -4.70
N ALA A 171 16.95 -17.50 -5.08
CA ALA A 171 17.39 -17.81 -6.41
C ALA A 171 17.82 -19.27 -6.50
N LEU A 172 17.26 -19.93 -7.50
CA LEU A 172 17.59 -21.30 -7.87
C LEU A 172 18.33 -21.27 -9.20
N MET A 173 19.58 -21.72 -9.19
CA MET A 173 20.33 -21.90 -10.42
C MET A 173 20.05 -23.29 -10.99
N TYR A 174 19.73 -23.33 -12.27
CA TYR A 174 19.41 -24.56 -12.97
C TYR A 174 20.51 -24.87 -14.02
N PRO A 175 21.42 -25.83 -13.76
CA PRO A 175 22.57 -26.07 -14.62
C PRO A 175 22.25 -26.71 -15.97
N ALA A 176 21.06 -27.29 -16.14
CA ALA A 176 20.64 -28.01 -17.36
C ALA A 176 19.73 -27.17 -18.28
N LEU A 177 19.44 -25.91 -17.93
CA LEU A 177 18.65 -24.96 -18.70
C LEU A 177 19.67 -24.04 -19.34
N THR A 178 19.84 -24.21 -20.63
CA THR A 178 20.75 -23.42 -21.45
C THR A 178 19.94 -22.65 -22.46
N PHE A 179 19.81 -21.34 -22.29
CA PHE A 179 19.14 -20.47 -23.25
C PHE A 179 20.18 -19.98 -24.25
N ASN A 180 20.06 -20.40 -25.51
CA ASN A 180 20.83 -19.85 -26.61
C ASN A 180 19.97 -18.81 -27.33
N GLU A 181 20.46 -17.57 -27.31
CA GLU A 181 20.04 -16.43 -28.15
C GLU A 181 18.59 -15.95 -27.98
N TYR A 182 18.40 -14.63 -28.09
CA TYR A 182 17.07 -14.04 -28.06
C TYR A 182 16.93 -12.92 -29.08
N LYS A 183 15.80 -12.96 -29.81
CA LYS A 183 15.25 -11.89 -30.67
C LYS A 183 14.51 -10.87 -29.82
N TYR A 184 15.01 -9.64 -29.72
CA TYR A 184 14.29 -8.53 -29.07
C TYR A 184 12.84 -8.43 -29.58
N ARG A 185 11.85 -8.44 -28.67
CA ARG A 185 10.42 -8.51 -29.00
C ARG A 185 9.79 -7.12 -28.84
N GLY A 186 9.20 -6.61 -29.92
CA GLY A 186 8.77 -5.21 -30.06
C GLY A 186 7.71 -4.72 -29.05
N SER A 187 7.56 -3.39 -29.00
CA SER A 187 6.76 -2.57 -28.09
C SER A 187 5.35 -3.11 -27.80
N SER A 188 5.01 -3.27 -26.52
CA SER A 188 3.63 -3.16 -26.04
C SER A 188 3.26 -1.68 -25.86
N GLU A 189 1.97 -1.35 -25.73
CA GLU A 189 1.49 -0.01 -25.33
C GLU A 189 2.07 0.47 -23.98
N TYR A 190 2.75 -0.41 -23.22
CA TYR A 190 3.24 -0.18 -21.86
C TYR A 190 4.73 -0.50 -21.69
N ASP A 191 5.56 -0.31 -22.72
CA ASP A 191 7.02 -0.46 -22.58
C ASP A 191 7.78 0.83 -22.94
N PRO A 192 7.74 1.86 -22.06
CA PRO A 192 8.49 3.11 -22.26
C PRO A 192 10.00 2.87 -22.41
N MET A 193 10.49 1.78 -21.82
CA MET A 193 11.91 1.49 -21.68
C MET A 193 12.47 0.70 -22.87
N ALA A 194 11.64 -0.05 -23.61
CA ALA A 194 12.01 -0.65 -24.89
C ALA A 194 12.42 0.41 -25.92
N THR A 195 11.57 1.42 -26.11
CA THR A 195 11.85 2.56 -27.01
C THR A 195 13.13 3.27 -26.57
N ARG A 196 13.27 3.47 -25.26
CA ARG A 196 14.44 4.12 -24.66
C ARG A 196 15.73 3.33 -24.84
N LEU A 197 15.72 2.01 -24.64
CA LEU A 197 16.91 1.16 -24.82
C LEU A 197 17.37 1.11 -26.30
N LEU A 198 16.44 1.19 -27.25
CA LEU A 198 16.77 1.30 -28.66
C LEU A 198 17.39 2.65 -29.00
N ASP A 199 16.88 3.73 -28.41
CA ASP A 199 17.46 5.07 -28.55
C ASP A 199 18.85 5.15 -27.88
N ASP A 200 18.99 4.52 -26.72
CA ASP A 200 20.22 4.35 -25.96
C ASP A 200 21.34 3.66 -26.77
N LEU A 201 21.01 2.56 -27.45
CA LEU A 201 21.94 1.84 -28.31
C LEU A 201 22.40 2.71 -29.50
N ARG A 202 21.47 3.46 -30.10
CA ARG A 202 21.78 4.38 -31.20
C ARG A 202 22.69 5.52 -30.75
N GLU A 203 22.42 6.08 -29.57
CA GLU A 203 23.23 7.15 -28.99
C GLU A 203 24.65 6.64 -28.67
N MET A 204 24.78 5.43 -28.11
CA MET A 204 26.09 4.80 -27.86
C MET A 204 26.88 4.55 -29.16
N GLU A 205 26.22 4.05 -30.22
CA GLU A 205 26.85 3.85 -31.53
C GLU A 205 27.38 5.17 -32.10
N GLN A 206 26.58 6.24 -32.00
CA GLN A 206 26.98 7.59 -32.41
C GLN A 206 28.15 8.13 -31.58
N GLU A 207 28.11 7.99 -30.25
CA GLU A 207 29.16 8.49 -29.35
C GLU A 207 30.51 7.82 -29.55
N GLN A 208 30.53 6.53 -29.89
CA GLN A 208 31.76 5.76 -30.12
C GLN A 208 32.23 5.79 -31.58
N GLY A 209 31.54 6.52 -32.46
CA GLY A 209 31.85 6.56 -33.89
C GLY A 209 31.72 5.20 -34.57
N LEU A 210 30.90 4.32 -34.00
CA LEU A 210 30.55 3.04 -34.58
C LEU A 210 29.53 3.27 -35.70
N PRO A 211 29.60 2.53 -36.82
CA PRO A 211 28.61 2.68 -37.88
C PRO A 211 27.22 2.36 -37.33
N GLU A 212 26.26 3.27 -37.57
CA GLU A 212 24.84 3.09 -37.25
C GLU A 212 24.41 1.74 -37.82
N SER A 213 24.22 0.76 -36.94
CA SER A 213 24.12 -0.59 -37.42
C SER A 213 22.65 -0.80 -37.84
N THR A 214 22.38 -0.89 -39.14
CA THR A 214 21.10 -1.46 -39.67
C THR A 214 20.83 -2.87 -39.14
N VAL A 215 21.85 -3.42 -38.50
CA VAL A 215 22.01 -4.69 -37.85
C VAL A 215 21.50 -4.70 -36.39
N ALA A 216 21.39 -3.56 -35.68
CA ALA A 216 20.90 -3.53 -34.29
C ALA A 216 19.44 -3.98 -34.14
N THR A 217 18.63 -3.85 -35.19
CA THR A 217 17.24 -4.33 -35.22
C THR A 217 17.11 -5.79 -35.72
N GLU A 218 18.09 -6.32 -36.46
CA GLU A 218 18.05 -7.67 -37.06
C GLU A 218 19.01 -8.71 -36.43
N GLN A 219 20.15 -8.31 -35.82
CA GLN A 219 21.15 -9.21 -35.24
C GLN A 219 21.18 -9.28 -33.71
N LEU A 220 20.33 -8.52 -32.99
CA LEU A 220 19.88 -8.96 -31.67
C LEU A 220 18.96 -10.19 -31.81
N GLY A 221 19.20 -11.09 -32.76
CA GLY A 221 18.12 -11.90 -33.31
C GLY A 221 18.39 -12.86 -34.46
N ALA A 222 19.55 -13.52 -34.59
CA ALA A 222 19.64 -14.60 -35.58
C ALA A 222 20.73 -15.65 -35.35
N ILE A 223 20.38 -16.78 -34.71
CA ILE A 223 20.59 -18.16 -35.14
C ILE A 223 19.39 -19.02 -34.67
N GLU A 224 18.73 -19.72 -35.59
CA GLU A 224 17.68 -20.72 -35.28
C GLU A 224 18.30 -21.99 -34.69
N PHE A 225 17.82 -22.44 -33.52
CA PHE A 225 17.87 -23.85 -33.14
C PHE A 225 16.66 -24.27 -32.30
N ASP A 226 16.15 -25.46 -32.63
CA ASP A 226 15.02 -26.18 -32.03
C ASP A 226 15.20 -26.40 -30.52
N TRP A 227 14.67 -25.50 -29.67
CA TRP A 227 14.43 -25.84 -28.27
C TRP A 227 13.26 -25.04 -27.68
N ASN A 228 12.38 -25.76 -26.97
CA ASN A 228 11.10 -25.26 -26.48
C ASN A 228 11.25 -24.86 -25.00
N PRO A 229 11.20 -23.56 -24.63
CA PRO A 229 11.22 -23.12 -23.24
C PRO A 229 10.15 -23.82 -22.38
N ASN A 230 9.03 -24.25 -22.99
CA ASN A 230 7.93 -24.93 -22.30
C ASN A 230 8.21 -26.38 -21.92
N SER A 231 9.34 -27.00 -22.31
CA SER A 231 9.63 -28.36 -21.82
C SER A 231 10.04 -28.40 -20.35
N VAL A 232 10.40 -27.24 -19.76
CA VAL A 232 10.78 -27.11 -18.35
C VAL A 232 9.84 -26.17 -17.58
N PHE A 233 9.07 -25.30 -18.25
CA PHE A 233 8.02 -24.51 -17.59
C PHE A 233 6.77 -25.36 -17.29
N MET A 234 6.93 -26.18 -16.26
CA MET A 234 6.04 -26.30 -15.11
C MET A 234 4.58 -25.97 -15.40
N ALA A 235 3.85 -26.98 -15.84
CA ALA A 235 2.40 -27.00 -15.68
C ALA A 235 2.10 -26.95 -14.18
N ASP A 236 1.70 -25.78 -13.69
CA ASP A 236 1.11 -25.44 -12.39
C ASP A 236 1.85 -25.84 -11.08
N GLU A 237 2.77 -26.80 -11.09
CA GLU A 237 3.50 -27.31 -9.92
C GLU A 237 4.96 -26.85 -9.94
N PHE A 238 5.23 -25.63 -9.43
CA PHE A 238 6.58 -25.20 -9.07
C PHE A 238 6.88 -25.70 -7.66
N ASP A 239 7.30 -26.97 -7.57
CA ASP A 239 7.72 -27.59 -6.32
C ASP A 239 9.21 -27.97 -6.46
N VAL A 240 10.08 -27.32 -5.68
CA VAL A 240 11.53 -27.52 -5.69
C VAL A 240 11.88 -28.97 -5.34
N ASP A 241 11.10 -29.59 -4.45
CA ASP A 241 11.27 -30.99 -4.08
C ASP A 241 10.75 -31.90 -5.20
N ALA A 242 9.66 -31.55 -5.90
CA ALA A 242 9.23 -32.26 -7.10
C ALA A 242 10.27 -32.21 -8.23
N LEU A 243 10.95 -31.07 -8.43
CA LEU A 243 12.04 -30.94 -9.41
C LEU A 243 13.23 -31.83 -9.02
N ARG A 244 13.63 -31.81 -7.74
CA ARG A 244 14.69 -32.70 -7.24
C ARG A 244 14.32 -34.17 -7.38
N ASP A 245 13.07 -34.53 -7.08
CA ASP A 245 12.52 -35.88 -7.20
C ASP A 245 12.48 -36.37 -8.66
N GLN A 246 12.31 -35.45 -9.62
CA GLN A 246 12.44 -35.71 -11.05
C GLN A 246 13.91 -35.84 -11.51
N GLY A 247 14.87 -35.78 -10.60
CA GLY A 247 16.31 -35.94 -10.88
C GLY A 247 16.95 -34.69 -11.47
N ILE A 248 16.30 -33.53 -11.34
CA ILE A 248 16.75 -32.28 -11.92
C ILE A 248 17.69 -31.55 -10.95
N PRO A 249 18.92 -31.22 -11.35
CA PRO A 249 19.87 -30.55 -10.46
C PRO A 249 19.48 -29.08 -10.24
N VAL A 250 19.32 -28.68 -8.98
CA VAL A 250 19.03 -27.30 -8.56
C VAL A 250 20.08 -26.86 -7.54
N VAL A 251 20.66 -25.67 -7.72
CA VAL A 251 21.58 -25.05 -6.76
C VAL A 251 20.88 -23.88 -6.07
N ASP A 252 20.77 -23.95 -4.74
CA ASP A 252 20.28 -22.85 -3.91
C ASP A 252 21.37 -21.80 -3.71
N LEU A 253 21.06 -20.54 -4.03
CA LEU A 253 21.97 -19.39 -3.91
C LEU A 253 21.71 -18.53 -2.66
N SER A 254 20.80 -18.94 -1.77
CA SER A 254 20.46 -18.24 -0.52
C SER A 254 21.69 -17.88 0.33
N GLY A 255 22.69 -18.74 0.40
CA GLY A 255 23.95 -18.47 1.11
C GLY A 255 24.75 -17.31 0.50
N ARG A 256 24.76 -17.17 -0.83
CA ARG A 256 25.39 -16.00 -1.50
C ARG A 256 24.61 -14.73 -1.21
N ALA A 257 23.27 -14.82 -1.23
CA ALA A 257 22.41 -13.71 -0.87
C ALA A 257 22.68 -13.23 0.57
N GLN A 258 22.85 -14.14 1.53
CA GLN A 258 23.16 -13.76 2.90
C GLN A 258 24.51 -13.02 3.02
N VAL A 259 25.56 -13.49 2.33
CA VAL A 259 26.86 -12.82 2.33
C VAL A 259 26.77 -11.41 1.71
N ALA A 260 26.02 -11.28 0.62
CA ALA A 260 25.77 -9.98 -0.01
C ALA A 260 25.01 -9.05 0.96
N TYR A 261 23.98 -9.56 1.63
CA TYR A 261 23.22 -8.82 2.64
C TYR A 261 24.12 -8.30 3.78
N ASP A 262 24.93 -9.18 4.39
CA ASP A 262 25.81 -8.81 5.51
C ASP A 262 26.81 -7.72 5.10
N ASN A 263 27.36 -7.83 3.88
CA ASN A 263 28.27 -6.82 3.33
C ASN A 263 27.56 -5.49 3.03
N ALA A 264 26.33 -5.55 2.49
CA ALA A 264 25.54 -4.35 2.20
C ALA A 264 25.28 -3.55 3.47
N ILE A 265 24.71 -4.19 4.51
CA ILE A 265 24.44 -3.55 5.80
C ILE A 265 25.72 -3.03 6.44
N GLY A 266 26.80 -3.82 6.44
CA GLY A 266 28.09 -3.41 7.00
C GLY A 266 28.61 -2.12 6.37
N HIS A 267 28.66 -2.07 5.03
CA HIS A 267 29.13 -0.87 4.34
C HIS A 267 28.19 0.33 4.53
N LEU A 268 26.88 0.15 4.44
CA LEU A 268 25.91 1.26 4.58
C LEU A 268 25.88 1.83 5.99
N ASN A 269 26.03 1.00 7.03
CA ASN A 269 26.16 1.49 8.39
C ASN A 269 27.46 2.29 8.58
N SER A 270 28.59 1.84 8.02
CA SER A 270 29.84 2.62 8.04
C SER A 270 29.72 3.95 7.28
N ALA A 271 28.91 4.01 6.21
CA ALA A 271 28.60 5.27 5.55
C ALA A 271 27.86 6.23 6.52
N LEU A 272 26.78 5.79 7.17
CA LEU A 272 26.05 6.64 8.14
C LEU A 272 26.89 7.00 9.38
N GLU A 273 27.78 6.13 9.84
CA GLU A 273 28.72 6.46 10.93
C GLU A 273 29.68 7.59 10.54
N SER A 274 30.07 7.62 9.27
CA SER A 274 31.00 8.60 8.71
C SER A 274 30.32 9.93 8.37
N ASP A 275 29.15 9.87 7.72
CA ASP A 275 28.29 11.02 7.45
C ASP A 275 26.80 10.71 7.63
N PRO A 276 26.22 11.02 8.80
CA PRO A 276 24.79 10.86 9.07
C PRO A 276 23.88 11.74 8.19
N ARG A 277 24.43 12.71 7.45
CA ARG A 277 23.66 13.60 6.55
C ARG A 277 23.62 13.10 5.12
N GLN A 278 24.15 11.91 4.83
CA GLN A 278 24.05 11.34 3.51
C GLN A 278 22.68 10.68 3.30
N ARG A 279 21.70 11.49 2.86
CA ARG A 279 20.29 11.08 2.72
C ARG A 279 20.13 9.75 1.97
N SER A 280 20.78 9.60 0.82
CA SER A 280 20.61 8.43 -0.05
C SER A 280 20.92 7.09 0.65
N VAL A 281 21.79 7.07 1.66
CA VAL A 281 22.12 5.84 2.41
C VAL A 281 20.91 5.30 3.16
N TYR A 282 20.01 6.18 3.64
CA TYR A 282 18.77 5.77 4.28
C TYR A 282 17.82 5.04 3.33
N ASP A 283 17.76 5.44 2.04
CA ASP A 283 16.96 4.75 1.02
C ASP A 283 17.46 3.31 0.84
N HIS A 284 18.78 3.14 0.67
CA HIS A 284 19.42 1.82 0.51
C HIS A 284 19.23 0.90 1.72
N LEU A 285 19.40 1.43 2.95
CA LEU A 285 19.18 0.64 4.16
C LEU A 285 17.70 0.28 4.32
N MET A 286 16.78 1.20 4.02
CA MET A 286 15.34 0.93 4.08
C MET A 286 14.96 -0.20 3.11
N GLU A 287 15.50 -0.19 1.89
CA GLU A 287 15.31 -1.25 0.89
C GLU A 287 15.71 -2.62 1.45
N VAL A 288 16.92 -2.70 2.01
CA VAL A 288 17.49 -3.94 2.54
C VAL A 288 16.74 -4.45 3.76
N TYR A 289 16.43 -3.57 4.73
CA TYR A 289 15.65 -3.95 5.91
C TYR A 289 14.23 -4.38 5.52
N SER A 290 13.62 -3.74 4.52
CA SER A 290 12.29 -4.13 4.02
C SER A 290 12.29 -5.52 3.40
N LEU A 291 13.32 -5.87 2.64
CA LEU A 291 13.45 -7.18 2.01
C LEU A 291 13.69 -8.31 3.02
N LYS A 292 14.36 -8.03 4.14
CA LYS A 292 14.55 -9.02 5.22
C LYS A 292 13.43 -9.04 6.26
N GLY A 293 12.55 -8.04 6.28
CA GLY A 293 11.54 -7.86 7.32
C GLY A 293 12.13 -7.35 8.65
N GLU A 294 13.28 -6.67 8.61
CA GLU A 294 13.99 -6.14 9.78
C GLU A 294 13.49 -4.73 10.16
N TYR A 295 12.19 -4.63 10.47
CA TYR A 295 11.53 -3.34 10.68
C TYR A 295 11.93 -2.62 11.96
N ASP A 296 12.35 -3.35 13.00
CA ASP A 296 12.85 -2.74 14.25
C ASP A 296 14.19 -2.01 14.02
N GLN A 297 15.08 -2.58 13.21
CA GLN A 297 16.31 -1.94 12.76
C GLN A 297 16.01 -0.72 11.88
N ALA A 298 15.03 -0.84 10.96
CA ALA A 298 14.57 0.27 10.15
C ALA A 298 14.06 1.44 11.01
N LEU A 299 13.24 1.18 12.03
CA LEU A 299 12.75 2.23 12.94
C LEU A 299 13.88 2.95 13.71
N GLN A 300 14.91 2.21 14.13
CA GLN A 300 16.10 2.81 14.77
C GLN A 300 16.85 3.72 13.79
N MET A 301 17.07 3.26 12.56
CA MET A 301 17.70 4.05 11.51
C MET A 301 16.87 5.31 11.16
N LEU A 302 15.55 5.16 11.02
CA LEU A 302 14.65 6.28 10.71
C LEU A 302 14.61 7.32 11.84
N SER A 303 14.82 6.91 13.10
CA SER A 303 14.98 7.86 14.21
C SER A 303 16.22 8.76 14.05
N GLN A 304 17.30 8.25 13.43
CA GLN A 304 18.47 9.05 13.09
C GLN A 304 18.16 9.97 11.90
N MET A 305 17.49 9.44 10.86
CA MET A 305 17.06 10.24 9.70
C MET A 305 16.18 11.43 10.14
N TYR A 306 15.29 11.23 11.11
CA TYR A 306 14.44 12.29 11.68
C TYR A 306 15.23 13.46 12.29
N VAL A 307 16.42 13.22 12.85
CA VAL A 307 17.26 14.28 13.43
C VAL A 307 17.76 15.24 12.35
N PHE A 308 18.05 14.74 11.14
CA PHE A 308 18.65 15.52 10.06
C PHE A 308 17.65 15.96 8.98
N PHE A 309 16.57 15.19 8.78
CA PHE A 309 15.61 15.36 7.68
C PHE A 309 14.14 15.30 8.15
N PRO A 310 13.70 16.07 9.16
CA PRO A 310 12.34 15.98 9.71
C PRO A 310 11.24 16.40 8.71
N GLU A 311 11.60 17.14 7.66
CA GLU A 311 10.70 17.64 6.62
C GLU A 311 10.79 16.84 5.31
N ASP A 312 11.55 15.74 5.28
CA ASP A 312 11.61 14.85 4.11
C ASP A 312 10.38 13.94 4.07
N ALA A 313 9.63 13.98 2.97
CA ALA A 313 8.46 13.13 2.77
C ALA A 313 8.78 11.63 2.91
N LYS A 314 9.96 11.19 2.42
CA LYS A 314 10.34 9.77 2.44
C LYS A 314 10.55 9.24 3.85
N LEU A 315 11.04 10.06 4.78
CA LEU A 315 11.15 9.67 6.19
C LEU A 315 9.78 9.23 6.73
N TRP A 316 8.76 10.04 6.48
CA TRP A 316 7.41 9.79 6.98
C TRP A 316 6.73 8.61 6.28
N THR A 317 6.96 8.40 4.98
CA THR A 317 6.48 7.18 4.30
C THR A 317 7.16 5.93 4.83
N TYR A 318 8.47 5.98 5.08
CA TYR A 318 9.22 4.85 5.64
C TYR A 318 8.81 4.53 7.07
N LEU A 319 8.56 5.55 7.90
CA LEU A 319 7.98 5.37 9.23
C LEU A 319 6.58 4.75 9.13
N GLY A 320 5.75 5.22 8.19
CA GLY A 320 4.43 4.65 7.92
C GLY A 320 4.50 3.16 7.57
N TYR A 321 5.38 2.81 6.64
CA TYR A 321 5.62 1.44 6.19
C TYR A 321 6.20 0.54 7.30
N ALA A 322 7.18 1.01 8.07
CA ALA A 322 7.76 0.24 9.16
C ALA A 322 6.77 0.06 10.33
N HIS A 323 5.96 1.07 10.64
CA HIS A 323 4.89 0.95 11.63
C HIS A 323 3.77 0.00 11.19
N TYR A 324 3.41 0.02 9.90
CA TYR A 324 2.46 -0.94 9.32
C TYR A 324 2.94 -2.38 9.55
N ASN A 325 4.19 -2.67 9.20
CA ASN A 325 4.75 -4.03 9.31
C ASN A 325 5.05 -4.47 10.76
N THR A 326 5.21 -3.54 11.70
CA THR A 326 5.32 -3.85 13.14
C THR A 326 3.96 -3.93 13.84
N GLY A 327 2.85 -3.80 13.11
CA GLY A 327 1.48 -3.84 13.65
C GLY A 327 1.01 -2.56 14.34
N ASN A 328 1.81 -1.50 14.31
CA ASN A 328 1.52 -0.21 14.92
C ASN A 328 0.66 0.68 13.99
N MET A 329 -0.55 0.24 13.64
CA MET A 329 -1.36 0.88 12.60
C MET A 329 -1.73 2.34 12.86
N GLU A 330 -1.98 2.72 14.11
CA GLU A 330 -2.28 4.14 14.42
C GLU A 330 -1.08 5.04 14.11
N ALA A 331 0.12 4.59 14.44
CA ALA A 331 1.36 5.29 14.11
C ALA A 331 1.62 5.28 12.59
N ALA A 332 1.28 4.18 11.91
CA ALA A 332 1.36 4.08 10.45
C ALA A 332 0.48 5.14 9.77
N SER A 333 -0.80 5.23 10.16
CA SER A 333 -1.75 6.22 9.62
C SER A 333 -1.25 7.64 9.80
N LYS A 334 -0.83 8.00 11.01
CA LYS A 334 -0.30 9.34 11.32
C LYS A 334 0.96 9.66 10.50
N SER A 335 1.82 8.67 10.27
CA SER A 335 3.06 8.85 9.50
C SER A 335 2.76 9.09 8.02
N PHE A 336 1.89 8.30 7.40
CA PHE A 336 1.45 8.52 6.02
C PHE A 336 0.70 9.86 5.85
N GLU A 337 -0.18 10.22 6.79
CA GLU A 337 -0.83 11.54 6.76
C GLU A 337 0.16 12.69 6.87
N THR A 338 1.25 12.48 7.61
CA THR A 338 2.33 13.48 7.74
C THR A 338 3.16 13.54 6.46
N SER A 339 3.44 12.41 5.79
CA SER A 339 4.20 12.39 4.54
C SER A 339 3.52 13.22 3.45
N PHE A 340 2.18 13.16 3.35
CA PHE A 340 1.42 13.94 2.36
C PHE A 340 1.57 15.46 2.52
N ARG A 341 1.99 15.97 3.68
CA ARG A 341 2.25 17.40 3.88
C ARG A 341 3.56 17.87 3.26
N TYR A 342 4.49 16.95 3.03
CA TYR A 342 5.82 17.22 2.49
C TYR A 342 5.99 16.70 1.05
N MET A 343 5.07 15.87 0.56
CA MET A 343 5.02 15.41 -0.83
C MET A 343 4.58 16.52 -1.78
N ASP A 344 5.00 16.41 -3.04
CA ASP A 344 4.38 17.18 -4.12
C ASP A 344 2.99 16.62 -4.49
N GLU A 345 2.28 17.33 -5.36
CA GLU A 345 0.93 16.97 -5.79
C GLU A 345 0.87 15.62 -6.50
N ASN A 346 1.86 15.30 -7.34
CA ASN A 346 1.91 14.04 -8.09
C ASN A 346 2.18 12.86 -7.16
N GLU A 347 3.13 13.03 -6.23
CA GLU A 347 3.45 12.02 -5.22
C GLU A 347 2.25 11.74 -4.32
N SER A 348 1.58 12.78 -3.80
CA SER A 348 0.40 12.59 -2.96
C SER A 348 -0.79 12.01 -3.74
N TYR A 349 -0.93 12.38 -5.02
CA TYR A 349 -1.95 11.80 -5.91
C TYR A 349 -1.76 10.30 -6.08
N ALA A 350 -0.53 9.81 -6.24
CA ALA A 350 -0.23 8.37 -6.36
C ALA A 350 -0.79 7.52 -5.21
N TYR A 351 -0.73 8.05 -3.98
CA TYR A 351 -1.26 7.37 -2.80
C TYR A 351 -2.78 7.40 -2.70
N THR A 352 -3.42 8.44 -3.23
CA THR A 352 -4.85 8.69 -3.01
C THR A 352 -5.73 8.32 -4.19
N HIS A 353 -5.14 8.15 -5.38
CA HIS A 353 -5.87 7.74 -6.57
C HIS A 353 -6.22 6.26 -6.56
N LEU A 354 -7.33 5.90 -7.20
CA LEU A 354 -7.82 4.51 -7.18
C LEU A 354 -7.80 3.85 -8.56
N GLU A 355 -7.50 4.57 -9.64
CA GLU A 355 -7.62 4.07 -11.02
C GLU A 355 -6.92 2.71 -11.22
N ASP A 356 -5.76 2.54 -10.59
CA ASP A 356 -4.93 1.34 -10.61
C ASP A 356 -5.44 0.17 -9.76
N ILE A 357 -6.54 0.31 -9.02
CA ILE A 357 -7.13 -0.81 -8.26
C ILE A 357 -8.64 -0.95 -8.48
N LEU A 358 -9.23 -0.08 -9.31
CA LEU A 358 -10.65 -0.18 -9.68
C LEU A 358 -10.87 -1.12 -10.86
N PRO A 359 -12.03 -1.81 -10.91
CA PRO A 359 -12.49 -2.46 -12.12
C PRO A 359 -12.82 -1.40 -13.20
N GLU A 360 -12.68 -1.81 -14.46
CA GLU A 360 -12.77 -0.92 -15.62
C GLU A 360 -14.13 -0.22 -15.75
N ASP A 361 -15.21 -0.87 -15.32
CA ASP A 361 -16.55 -0.31 -15.35
C ASP A 361 -16.81 0.75 -14.27
N GLU A 362 -16.07 0.71 -13.15
CA GLU A 362 -16.16 1.69 -12.06
C GLU A 362 -15.30 2.95 -12.28
N LYS A 363 -14.27 2.89 -13.14
CA LYS A 363 -13.42 4.05 -13.46
C LYS A 363 -14.22 5.28 -13.91
N ARG A 364 -15.23 5.08 -14.77
CA ARG A 364 -16.11 6.17 -15.22
C ARG A 364 -16.95 6.82 -14.11
N LEU A 365 -17.21 6.10 -13.01
CA LEU A 365 -17.88 6.66 -11.84
C LEU A 365 -16.90 7.42 -10.96
N TYR A 366 -15.69 6.89 -10.80
CA TYR A 366 -14.58 7.54 -10.12
C TYR A 366 -14.23 8.89 -10.75
N ASP A 367 -14.06 8.94 -12.09
CA ASP A 367 -13.67 10.16 -12.80
C ASP A 367 -14.64 11.34 -12.64
N ARG A 368 -15.91 11.08 -12.28
CA ARG A 368 -16.93 12.12 -12.09
C ARG A 368 -16.73 12.90 -10.79
N ASP A 369 -16.33 12.21 -9.74
CA ASP A 369 -16.05 12.77 -8.42
C ASP A 369 -15.05 11.86 -7.67
N PRO A 370 -13.75 11.99 -7.96
CA PRO A 370 -12.73 11.09 -7.42
C PRO A 370 -12.68 11.08 -5.88
N ALA A 371 -12.90 12.25 -5.27
CA ALA A 371 -12.84 12.39 -3.82
C ALA A 371 -14.01 11.70 -3.12
N ALA A 372 -15.25 11.95 -3.57
CA ALA A 372 -16.42 11.30 -3.00
C ALA A 372 -16.42 9.80 -3.26
N TYR A 373 -16.02 9.38 -4.47
CA TYR A 373 -15.89 7.97 -4.80
C TYR A 373 -14.83 7.30 -3.92
N ALA A 374 -13.65 7.89 -3.76
CA ALA A 374 -12.59 7.30 -2.95
C ALA A 374 -12.97 7.17 -1.48
N ALA A 375 -13.67 8.15 -0.90
CA ALA A 375 -14.20 8.05 0.46
C ALA A 375 -15.13 6.83 0.63
N ARG A 376 -16.08 6.67 -0.30
CA ARG A 376 -17.02 5.53 -0.32
C ARG A 376 -16.35 4.19 -0.58
N PHE A 377 -15.36 4.17 -1.47
CA PHE A 377 -14.56 2.99 -1.76
C PHE A 377 -13.85 2.52 -0.49
N TRP A 378 -13.13 3.40 0.19
CA TRP A 378 -12.41 3.03 1.41
C TRP A 378 -13.36 2.59 2.52
N ILE A 379 -14.52 3.25 2.72
CA ILE A 379 -15.55 2.77 3.66
C ILE A 379 -15.96 1.34 3.32
N SER A 380 -16.28 1.04 2.06
CA SER A 380 -16.69 -0.32 1.65
C SER A 380 -15.59 -1.37 1.78
N LYS A 381 -14.33 -0.94 1.86
CA LYS A 381 -13.15 -1.81 1.99
C LYS A 381 -12.63 -1.86 3.43
N ASP A 382 -13.24 -1.11 4.33
CA ASP A 382 -12.83 -1.06 5.73
C ASP A 382 -13.23 -2.35 6.44
N PRO A 383 -12.29 -3.18 6.92
CA PRO A 383 -12.65 -4.36 7.69
C PRO A 383 -13.14 -4.01 9.09
N ARG A 384 -12.81 -2.83 9.63
CA ARG A 384 -13.17 -2.40 10.99
C ARG A 384 -13.45 -0.91 11.05
N TYR A 385 -14.72 -0.53 11.17
CA TYR A 385 -15.07 0.86 11.41
C TYR A 385 -14.70 1.34 12.83
N LEU A 386 -14.46 0.41 13.77
CA LEU A 386 -14.13 0.73 15.16
C LEU A 386 -12.78 1.44 15.30
N THR A 387 -11.81 1.12 14.45
CA THR A 387 -10.49 1.76 14.47
C THR A 387 -10.57 3.18 13.89
N PRO A 388 -9.67 4.08 14.30
CA PRO A 388 -9.61 5.45 13.77
C PRO A 388 -8.92 5.53 12.39
N TYR A 389 -8.49 4.39 11.85
CA TYR A 389 -7.81 4.23 10.58
C TYR A 389 -8.44 3.07 9.83
N ASN A 390 -8.25 3.03 8.52
CA ASN A 390 -8.75 1.95 7.67
C ASN A 390 -7.60 1.01 7.32
N GLU A 391 -7.64 -0.24 7.78
CA GLU A 391 -6.52 -1.18 7.63
C GLU A 391 -6.18 -1.47 6.16
N ARG A 392 -7.20 -1.65 5.31
CA ARG A 392 -7.00 -1.86 3.88
C ARG A 392 -6.30 -0.66 3.23
N LYS A 393 -6.70 0.57 3.61
CA LYS A 393 -6.10 1.81 3.12
C LYS A 393 -4.65 1.95 3.58
N MET A 394 -4.35 1.58 4.82
CA MET A 394 -2.98 1.57 5.33
C MET A 394 -2.10 0.58 4.58
N GLU A 395 -2.63 -0.61 4.30
CA GLU A 395 -1.94 -1.57 3.46
C GLU A 395 -1.73 -1.04 2.04
N HIS A 396 -2.70 -0.36 1.44
CA HIS A 396 -2.52 0.24 0.11
C HIS A 396 -1.33 1.20 0.08
N TYR A 397 -1.22 2.08 1.08
CA TYR A 397 -0.09 3.00 1.23
C TYR A 397 1.23 2.25 1.47
N ALA A 398 1.20 1.17 2.25
CA ALA A 398 2.35 0.32 2.48
C ALA A 398 2.81 -0.37 1.19
N ARG A 399 1.90 -0.91 0.38
CA ARG A 399 2.20 -1.56 -0.89
C ARG A 399 2.78 -0.58 -1.91
N LEU A 400 2.24 0.64 -2.00
CA LEU A 400 2.81 1.69 -2.87
C LEU A 400 4.23 2.09 -2.43
N THR A 401 4.41 2.29 -1.13
CA THR A 401 5.74 2.61 -0.56
C THR A 401 6.74 1.49 -0.86
N TYR A 402 6.33 0.24 -0.70
CA TYR A 402 7.16 -0.92 -0.99
C TYR A 402 7.44 -1.06 -2.49
N ALA A 403 6.45 -0.81 -3.34
CA ALA A 403 6.63 -0.82 -4.79
C ALA A 403 7.68 0.21 -5.23
N ASP A 404 7.58 1.43 -4.71
CA ASP A 404 8.50 2.52 -5.05
C ASP A 404 9.93 2.27 -4.56
N LEU A 405 10.04 1.73 -3.34
CA LEU A 405 11.32 1.40 -2.72
C LEU A 405 12.07 0.32 -3.51
N LEU A 406 11.36 -0.67 -4.06
CA LEU A 406 11.97 -1.86 -4.65
C LEU A 406 12.04 -1.86 -6.18
N TYR A 407 11.09 -1.21 -6.84
CA TYR A 407 10.90 -1.31 -8.30
C TYR A 407 11.00 0.05 -8.99
N GLY A 408 11.29 1.12 -8.26
CA GLY A 408 11.51 2.43 -8.86
C GLY A 408 12.90 2.59 -9.45
N SER A 409 13.01 3.42 -10.49
CA SER A 409 14.27 3.90 -11.04
C SER A 409 14.29 5.43 -11.07
N PRO A 410 14.87 6.08 -10.05
CA PRO A 410 14.97 7.54 -9.97
C PRO A 410 15.71 8.16 -11.17
N GLN A 411 16.71 7.44 -11.71
CA GLN A 411 17.48 7.89 -12.88
C GLN A 411 16.61 7.96 -14.13
N MET A 412 15.54 7.17 -14.21
CA MET A 412 14.62 7.15 -15.35
C MET A 412 13.34 7.95 -15.12
N ASP A 413 13.21 8.60 -13.97
CA ASP A 413 11.96 9.22 -13.51
C ASP A 413 10.79 8.21 -13.49
N LEU A 414 11.11 6.95 -13.18
CA LEU A 414 10.15 5.84 -13.13
C LEU A 414 9.88 5.48 -11.68
N ARG A 415 8.69 5.82 -11.17
CA ARG A 415 8.24 5.39 -9.84
C ARG A 415 7.94 3.90 -9.83
N GLY A 416 8.19 3.24 -8.72
CA GLY A 416 8.10 1.78 -8.69
C GLY A 416 6.68 1.25 -8.84
N TRP A 417 5.68 1.99 -8.36
CA TRP A 417 4.27 1.68 -8.63
C TRP A 417 3.86 1.84 -10.10
N ASN A 418 4.64 2.51 -10.95
CA ASN A 418 4.39 2.58 -12.40
C ASN A 418 4.98 1.38 -13.16
N THR A 419 5.70 0.48 -12.50
CA THR A 419 6.22 -0.75 -13.11
C THR A 419 5.19 -1.87 -13.09
N GLU A 420 5.32 -2.86 -13.99
CA GLU A 420 4.41 -4.01 -14.02
C GLU A 420 4.44 -4.79 -12.70
N ARG A 421 5.63 -5.02 -12.12
CA ARG A 421 5.76 -5.64 -10.79
C ARG A 421 5.12 -4.79 -9.69
N GLY A 422 5.35 -3.48 -9.71
CA GLY A 422 4.74 -2.56 -8.76
C GLY A 422 3.22 -2.58 -8.83
N GLN A 423 2.64 -2.58 -10.02
CA GLN A 423 1.19 -2.67 -10.22
C GLN A 423 0.60 -3.99 -9.69
N ILE A 424 1.26 -5.13 -9.95
CA ILE A 424 0.85 -6.42 -9.39
C ILE A 424 0.95 -6.40 -7.85
N LEU A 425 2.04 -5.86 -7.29
CA LEU A 425 2.25 -5.74 -5.85
C LEU A 425 1.19 -4.84 -5.19
N VAL A 426 0.85 -3.70 -5.78
CA VAL A 426 -0.17 -2.78 -5.25
C VAL A 426 -1.55 -3.44 -5.19
N ARG A 427 -1.90 -4.22 -6.21
CA ARG A 427 -3.19 -4.92 -6.31
C ARG A 427 -3.30 -6.12 -5.38
N TYR A 428 -2.25 -6.93 -5.26
CA TYR A 428 -2.33 -8.24 -4.61
C TYR A 428 -1.45 -8.41 -3.37
N GLY A 429 -0.59 -7.43 -3.07
CA GLY A 429 0.35 -7.50 -1.95
C GLY A 429 1.59 -8.32 -2.26
N VAL A 430 2.38 -8.62 -1.22
CA VAL A 430 3.57 -9.47 -1.32
C VAL A 430 3.11 -10.89 -1.69
N PRO A 431 3.74 -11.56 -2.67
CA PRO A 431 3.37 -12.92 -3.04
C PRO A 431 3.66 -13.93 -1.91
N GLN A 432 2.88 -14.99 -1.85
CA GLN A 432 3.09 -16.11 -0.91
C GLN A 432 4.36 -16.90 -1.26
N GLY A 433 4.71 -16.95 -2.55
CA GLY A 433 5.97 -17.48 -3.05
C GLY A 433 6.67 -16.50 -3.99
N ASP A 434 7.96 -16.23 -3.76
CA ASP A 434 8.83 -15.42 -4.62
C ASP A 434 10.07 -16.26 -4.97
N VAL A 435 10.21 -16.65 -6.23
CA VAL A 435 11.36 -17.45 -6.70
C VAL A 435 12.03 -16.79 -7.89
N VAL A 436 13.36 -16.76 -7.85
CA VAL A 436 14.20 -16.28 -8.96
C VAL A 436 14.87 -17.48 -9.63
N ILE A 437 14.78 -17.57 -10.95
CA ILE A 437 15.43 -18.63 -11.74
C ILE A 437 16.55 -18.01 -12.53
N ILE A 438 17.77 -18.49 -12.28
CA ILE A 438 18.96 -18.11 -13.04
C ILE A 438 19.39 -19.31 -13.89
N PRO A 439 19.18 -19.29 -15.21
CA PRO A 439 19.63 -20.36 -16.07
C PRO A 439 21.14 -20.27 -16.32
N ARG A 440 21.76 -21.40 -16.65
CA ARG A 440 23.19 -21.46 -16.99
C ARG A 440 23.38 -21.08 -18.46
N SER A 441 24.25 -20.14 -18.80
CA SER A 441 24.53 -19.89 -20.22
C SER A 441 25.33 -21.03 -20.86
N THR A 442 25.02 -21.27 -22.13
CA THR A 442 25.75 -22.14 -23.05
C THR A 442 26.94 -21.46 -23.73
N THR A 443 27.15 -20.16 -23.53
CA THR A 443 28.31 -19.42 -24.06
C THR A 443 29.58 -19.69 -23.25
N GLY A 444 29.89 -20.97 -23.02
CA GLY A 444 31.30 -21.35 -23.05
C GLY A 444 31.80 -20.99 -24.44
N VAL A 445 32.61 -19.93 -24.56
CA VAL A 445 33.38 -19.65 -25.76
C VAL A 445 34.01 -20.96 -26.19
N ARG A 446 33.50 -21.56 -27.27
CA ARG A 446 34.14 -22.72 -27.87
C ARG A 446 35.54 -22.24 -28.26
N ASP A 447 36.53 -22.89 -27.68
CA ASP A 447 37.97 -22.67 -27.82
C ASP A 447 38.51 -22.93 -29.26
N SER A 448 37.70 -22.70 -30.30
CA SER A 448 37.96 -23.23 -31.66
C SER A 448 37.44 -22.37 -32.84
N THR A 449 37.35 -21.04 -32.70
CA THR A 449 37.35 -20.15 -33.87
C THR A 449 38.75 -19.55 -34.06
N PRO A 450 39.47 -19.89 -35.14
CA PRO A 450 40.70 -19.19 -35.49
C PRO A 450 40.36 -17.72 -35.71
N ALA A 451 41.21 -16.82 -35.22
CA ALA A 451 41.09 -15.39 -35.44
C ALA A 451 40.92 -15.14 -36.96
N ALA A 452 39.73 -14.68 -37.34
CA ALA A 452 39.51 -14.12 -38.67
C ALA A 452 40.19 -12.75 -38.69
N ASP A 453 40.90 -12.51 -39.78
CA ASP A 453 41.82 -11.40 -39.97
C ASP A 453 41.20 -10.02 -39.66
N GLY A 454 42.00 -9.22 -38.94
CA GLY A 454 42.06 -7.75 -38.99
C GLY A 454 40.77 -6.94 -39.10
N ASN A 455 40.47 -6.20 -38.02
CA ASN A 455 39.71 -4.94 -37.99
C ASN A 455 38.16 -4.95 -37.95
N SER A 456 37.54 -5.92 -37.26
CA SER A 456 36.16 -5.74 -36.75
C SER A 456 35.73 -6.81 -35.75
N ALA A 457 36.51 -7.01 -34.69
CA ALA A 457 36.03 -7.69 -33.48
C ALA A 457 35.59 -6.60 -32.50
N SER A 458 34.29 -6.30 -32.53
CA SER A 458 33.65 -5.23 -31.77
C SER A 458 33.83 -5.41 -30.26
N LEU A 459 33.82 -4.26 -29.59
CA LEU A 459 34.00 -3.97 -28.16
C LEU A 459 33.54 -5.06 -27.15
N ALA A 460 32.51 -5.85 -27.49
CA ALA A 460 32.00 -6.97 -26.69
C ALA A 460 33.06 -8.03 -26.34
N VAL A 461 34.10 -8.19 -27.17
CA VAL A 461 35.16 -9.22 -26.96
C VAL A 461 36.38 -8.68 -26.19
N GLN A 462 36.58 -7.36 -26.13
CA GLN A 462 37.73 -6.77 -25.41
C GLN A 462 37.46 -6.54 -23.92
N VAL A 463 36.20 -6.27 -23.53
CA VAL A 463 35.79 -6.17 -22.11
C VAL A 463 35.98 -7.51 -21.37
N ALA A 464 36.00 -8.63 -22.09
CA ALA A 464 36.18 -9.98 -21.54
C ALA A 464 37.63 -10.34 -21.10
N ARG A 465 38.63 -9.48 -21.33
CA ARG A 465 40.05 -9.89 -21.23
C ARG A 465 40.82 -9.36 -20.01
N SER A 466 40.23 -8.56 -19.13
CA SER A 466 40.94 -8.05 -17.95
C SER A 466 40.10 -8.05 -16.67
N GLY A 467 40.30 -9.08 -15.85
CA GLY A 467 39.95 -9.08 -14.42
C GLY A 467 38.84 -10.06 -14.05
N THR A 468 39.23 -11.15 -13.39
CA THR A 468 38.54 -12.05 -12.42
C THR A 468 37.01 -12.22 -12.30
N ASP A 469 36.14 -11.52 -13.02
CA ASP A 469 34.68 -11.68 -12.97
C ASP A 469 34.17 -12.23 -14.33
N THR A 470 34.17 -13.56 -14.44
CA THR A 470 33.72 -14.32 -15.61
C THR A 470 32.19 -14.43 -15.73
N ASP A 471 31.43 -13.92 -14.77
CA ASP A 471 29.97 -14.09 -14.70
C ASP A 471 29.18 -13.23 -15.73
N LEU A 472 29.76 -12.15 -16.24
CA LEU A 472 29.05 -11.16 -17.07
C LEU A 472 28.64 -11.64 -18.48
N LEU A 473 29.25 -12.71 -19.00
CA LEU A 473 28.97 -13.26 -20.34
C LEU A 473 28.42 -14.69 -20.32
N GLU A 474 28.21 -15.26 -19.13
CA GLU A 474 27.78 -16.65 -18.93
C GLU A 474 26.33 -16.76 -18.40
N GLU A 475 25.48 -15.74 -18.60
CA GLU A 475 24.17 -15.70 -17.95
C GLU A 475 23.02 -15.44 -18.94
N ALA A 476 22.09 -16.39 -18.96
CA ALA A 476 20.80 -16.31 -19.64
C ALA A 476 19.85 -15.31 -18.95
N ASN A 477 18.69 -15.02 -19.56
CA ASN A 477 17.64 -14.19 -18.93
C ASN A 477 17.25 -14.76 -17.57
N THR A 478 17.09 -13.88 -16.58
CA THR A 478 16.60 -14.25 -15.25
C THR A 478 15.08 -14.18 -15.25
N PHE A 479 14.43 -15.16 -14.63
CA PHE A 479 12.97 -15.16 -14.46
C PHE A 479 12.62 -14.99 -12.98
N ASN A 480 11.56 -14.26 -12.69
CA ASN A 480 11.01 -14.15 -11.35
C ASN A 480 9.55 -14.62 -11.37
N ILE A 481 9.24 -15.59 -10.53
CA ILE A 481 7.91 -16.19 -10.42
C ILE A 481 7.30 -15.77 -9.09
N TRP A 482 6.15 -15.13 -9.15
CA TRP A 482 5.35 -14.76 -8.00
C TRP A 482 4.11 -15.66 -7.92
N ASP A 483 3.93 -16.30 -6.78
CA ASP A 483 2.81 -17.21 -6.49
C ASP A 483 1.88 -16.58 -5.45
N TYR A 484 0.59 -16.46 -5.81
CA TYR A 484 -0.49 -15.97 -4.94
C TYR A 484 -1.50 -17.08 -4.58
N GLY A 485 -1.16 -18.35 -4.87
CA GLY A 485 -1.99 -19.53 -4.66
C GLY A 485 -2.89 -19.83 -5.86
N GLU A 486 -3.88 -18.98 -6.11
CA GLU A 486 -4.86 -19.18 -7.21
C GLU A 486 -4.33 -18.78 -8.58
N PHE A 487 -3.38 -17.85 -8.62
CA PHE A 487 -2.75 -17.36 -9.83
C PHE A 487 -1.27 -17.06 -9.61
N LYS A 488 -0.53 -17.05 -10.72
CA LYS A 488 0.91 -16.82 -10.76
C LYS A 488 1.26 -15.78 -11.80
N PHE A 489 2.26 -14.97 -11.51
CA PHE A 489 2.88 -14.06 -12.46
C PHE A 489 4.30 -14.50 -12.73
N VAL A 490 4.66 -14.58 -14.00
CA VAL A 490 6.03 -14.86 -14.43
C VAL A 490 6.55 -13.61 -15.07
N PHE A 491 7.67 -13.14 -14.55
CA PHE A 491 8.40 -12.01 -15.10
C PHE A 491 9.75 -12.47 -15.65
N GLU A 492 10.24 -11.76 -16.66
CA GLU A 492 11.59 -11.88 -17.20
C GLU A 492 12.35 -10.57 -17.03
N ASP A 493 13.65 -10.66 -16.74
CA ASP A 493 14.60 -9.54 -16.78
C ASP A 493 15.45 -9.68 -18.05
N PRO A 494 14.98 -9.17 -19.20
CA PRO A 494 15.65 -9.34 -20.49
C PRO A 494 16.96 -8.55 -20.59
N PHE A 495 17.13 -7.51 -19.76
CA PHE A 495 18.31 -6.64 -19.81
C PHE A 495 19.31 -6.95 -18.70
N ARG A 496 18.97 -7.81 -17.75
CA ARG A 496 19.83 -8.20 -16.61
C ARG A 496 20.16 -6.99 -15.75
N ASN A 497 19.17 -6.13 -15.59
CA ASN A 497 19.26 -4.87 -14.87
C ASN A 497 18.39 -4.83 -13.62
N GLY A 498 17.72 -5.94 -13.30
CA GLY A 498 16.76 -6.02 -12.21
C GLY A 498 15.37 -5.49 -12.58
N GLU A 499 15.14 -5.05 -13.82
CA GLU A 499 13.83 -4.59 -14.32
C GLU A 499 13.07 -5.73 -14.99
N TYR A 500 12.21 -6.34 -14.20
CA TYR A 500 11.41 -7.46 -14.62
C TYR A 500 10.11 -7.01 -15.29
N ARG A 501 9.74 -7.70 -16.37
CA ARG A 501 8.51 -7.48 -17.16
C ARG A 501 7.74 -8.78 -17.28
N LEU A 502 6.41 -8.70 -17.38
CA LEU A 502 5.54 -9.85 -17.57
C LEU A 502 5.96 -10.62 -18.82
N PHE A 503 6.16 -11.92 -18.65
CA PHE A 503 6.60 -12.79 -19.73
C PHE A 503 5.50 -12.97 -20.78
N SER A 504 5.82 -12.71 -22.05
CA SER A 504 4.95 -12.98 -23.20
C SER A 504 5.72 -13.71 -24.32
N PRO A 505 5.14 -14.76 -24.94
CA PRO A 505 5.75 -15.49 -26.05
C PRO A 505 5.85 -14.64 -27.33
N SER A 506 6.80 -14.94 -28.23
CA SER A 506 6.91 -14.20 -29.49
C SER A 506 5.79 -14.52 -30.47
N ALA A 507 5.53 -13.61 -31.40
CA ALA A 507 4.64 -13.87 -32.54
C ALA A 507 5.09 -15.09 -33.37
N ALA A 508 6.40 -15.36 -33.46
CA ALA A 508 6.92 -16.56 -34.12
C ALA A 508 6.56 -17.83 -33.32
N ASP A 509 6.69 -17.80 -31.99
CA ASP A 509 6.32 -18.90 -31.09
C ASP A 509 4.81 -19.21 -31.16
N LEU A 510 3.97 -18.18 -31.33
CA LEU A 510 2.52 -18.30 -31.50
C LEU A 510 2.12 -18.78 -32.91
N THR A 511 2.81 -18.32 -33.96
CA THR A 511 2.46 -18.60 -35.37
C THR A 511 3.01 -19.92 -35.89
N ALA A 512 4.10 -20.45 -35.32
CA ALA A 512 4.64 -21.76 -35.68
C ALA A 512 3.74 -22.94 -35.26
N GLY A 513 2.58 -22.68 -34.64
CA GLY A 513 1.65 -23.73 -34.18
C GLY A 513 2.24 -24.61 -33.07
N SER A 514 3.37 -24.18 -32.50
CA SER A 514 4.21 -24.88 -31.52
C SER A 514 3.66 -24.82 -30.09
N LEU A 515 2.33 -24.79 -29.93
CA LEU A 515 1.53 -25.62 -29.00
C LEU A 515 0.33 -24.86 -28.34
N PRO A 516 -0.80 -25.53 -28.04
CA PRO A 516 -1.97 -25.00 -27.33
C PRO A 516 -1.77 -24.55 -25.85
N TRP A 517 -0.56 -24.64 -25.30
CA TRP A 517 -0.28 -24.51 -23.85
C TRP A 517 0.68 -23.36 -23.49
N VAL A 518 1.04 -22.51 -24.45
CA VAL A 518 1.94 -21.37 -24.20
C VAL A 518 1.18 -20.31 -23.40
N ASN A 519 1.61 -20.06 -22.16
CA ASN A 519 1.01 -19.06 -21.29
C ASN A 519 1.62 -17.68 -21.58
N ASP A 520 0.80 -16.76 -22.10
CA ASP A 520 1.13 -15.33 -22.17
C ASP A 520 0.74 -14.68 -20.84
N TYR A 521 1.73 -14.34 -20.00
CA TYR A 521 1.47 -13.76 -18.68
C TYR A 521 1.08 -12.29 -18.73
N THR A 522 1.33 -11.59 -19.84
CA THR A 522 0.77 -10.25 -20.08
C THR A 522 -0.75 -10.35 -20.31
N ILE A 523 -1.20 -11.30 -21.13
CA ILE A 523 -2.64 -11.55 -21.36
C ILE A 523 -3.30 -12.09 -20.08
N LYS A 524 -2.68 -13.07 -19.42
CA LYS A 524 -3.21 -13.62 -18.16
C LYS A 524 -3.31 -12.55 -17.08
N ALA A 525 -2.32 -11.67 -16.96
CA ALA A 525 -2.39 -10.58 -15.99
C ALA A 525 -3.58 -9.66 -16.25
N LYS A 526 -3.82 -9.28 -17.51
CA LYS A 526 -5.00 -8.50 -17.89
C LYS A 526 -6.30 -9.24 -17.55
N GLU A 527 -6.37 -10.54 -17.81
CA GLU A 527 -7.53 -11.36 -17.47
C GLU A 527 -7.76 -11.42 -15.96
N ILE A 528 -6.72 -11.68 -15.17
CA ILE A 528 -6.77 -11.73 -13.70
C ILE A 528 -7.16 -10.36 -13.14
N ILE A 529 -6.59 -9.26 -13.62
CA ILE A 529 -6.92 -7.90 -13.18
C ILE A 529 -8.38 -7.56 -13.51
N ASN A 530 -8.90 -7.99 -14.66
CA ASN A 530 -10.29 -7.76 -15.01
C ASN A 530 -11.27 -8.57 -14.14
N GLN A 531 -10.90 -9.79 -13.74
CA GLN A 531 -11.74 -10.65 -12.89
C GLN A 531 -11.63 -10.30 -11.41
N THR A 532 -10.41 -10.00 -10.96
CA THR A 532 -10.01 -9.69 -9.59
C THR A 532 -9.11 -8.46 -9.60
N PRO A 533 -9.67 -7.23 -9.63
CA PRO A 533 -8.89 -5.99 -9.73
C PRO A 533 -7.87 -5.80 -8.59
N GLU A 534 -8.21 -6.25 -7.39
CA GLU A 534 -7.37 -6.21 -6.20
C GLU A 534 -7.78 -7.31 -5.22
N ARG A 535 -6.87 -7.69 -4.32
CA ARG A 535 -7.12 -8.64 -3.23
C ARG A 535 -6.54 -8.11 -1.92
N TYR A 536 -7.33 -8.29 -0.87
CA TYR A 536 -6.93 -8.07 0.51
C TYR A 536 -7.64 -9.04 1.43
N GLU A 537 -6.88 -9.59 2.36
CA GLU A 537 -7.39 -10.46 3.42
C GLU A 537 -7.01 -9.85 4.76
N TYR A 538 -8.05 -9.52 5.55
CA TYR A 538 -7.86 -8.96 6.87
C TYR A 538 -7.67 -10.07 7.90
N GLU A 539 -6.58 -9.99 8.66
CA GLU A 539 -6.33 -10.85 9.82
C GLU A 539 -6.53 -10.05 11.11
N ALA A 540 -7.44 -10.51 11.97
CA ALA A 540 -7.68 -9.86 13.25
C ALA A 540 -6.49 -10.04 14.21
N PRO A 541 -6.12 -9.03 15.01
CA PRO A 541 -4.96 -9.09 15.91
C PRO A 541 -5.12 -10.09 17.07
N GLY A 542 -6.32 -10.61 17.30
CA GLY A 542 -6.60 -11.55 18.38
C GLY A 542 -7.77 -12.46 18.07
N ARG A 543 -8.34 -13.08 19.10
CA ARG A 543 -9.40 -14.07 18.93
C ARG A 543 -10.66 -13.41 18.35
N GLN A 544 -11.09 -13.87 17.18
CA GLN A 544 -12.36 -13.44 16.60
C GLN A 544 -13.52 -14.19 17.25
N ILE A 545 -14.58 -13.47 17.61
CA ILE A 545 -15.83 -14.03 18.12
C ILE A 545 -17.04 -13.55 17.33
N GLU A 546 -18.11 -14.34 17.34
CA GLU A 546 -19.41 -13.92 16.81
C GLU A 546 -20.24 -13.26 17.90
N LEU A 547 -20.99 -12.22 17.53
CA LEU A 547 -21.90 -11.51 18.42
C LEU A 547 -23.34 -11.82 17.99
N PRO A 548 -24.17 -12.39 18.87
CA PRO A 548 -25.61 -12.38 18.66
C PRO A 548 -26.09 -10.94 18.60
N TYR A 549 -26.79 -10.56 17.53
CA TYR A 549 -27.40 -9.24 17.46
C TYR A 549 -28.65 -9.22 16.57
N VAL A 550 -29.54 -8.29 16.90
CA VAL A 550 -30.80 -8.02 16.21
C VAL A 550 -31.04 -6.53 16.12
N VAL A 551 -31.46 -6.11 14.93
CA VAL A 551 -31.89 -4.74 14.66
C VAL A 551 -33.42 -4.67 14.66
N ALA A 552 -33.96 -3.60 15.24
CA ALA A 552 -35.40 -3.30 15.23
C ALA A 552 -35.63 -1.83 14.91
N SER A 553 -36.58 -1.56 14.02
CA SER A 553 -36.91 -0.24 13.51
C SER A 553 -38.28 0.23 14.02
N PHE A 554 -38.35 1.47 14.46
CA PHE A 554 -39.55 2.15 14.95
C PHE A 554 -39.68 3.52 14.32
N LYS A 555 -40.90 4.05 14.27
CA LYS A 555 -41.13 5.43 13.79
C LYS A 555 -40.34 6.40 14.66
N GLY A 556 -39.50 7.20 14.01
CA GLY A 556 -38.73 8.28 14.61
C GLY A 556 -39.32 9.65 14.29
N GLU A 557 -38.57 10.71 14.60
CA GLU A 557 -38.98 12.09 14.36
C GLU A 557 -38.54 12.61 12.98
N ASN A 558 -39.21 13.66 12.50
CA ASN A 558 -38.85 14.39 11.26
C ASN A 558 -38.73 13.51 10.00
N GLY A 559 -39.50 12.42 9.96
CA GLY A 559 -39.51 11.47 8.84
C GLY A 559 -38.35 10.49 8.82
N ASN A 560 -37.54 10.46 9.88
CA ASN A 560 -36.54 9.42 10.09
C ASN A 560 -37.13 8.23 10.87
N THR A 561 -36.34 7.16 10.92
CA THR A 561 -36.64 5.92 11.61
C THR A 561 -35.66 5.72 12.75
N ASP A 562 -36.18 5.43 13.94
CA ASP A 562 -35.39 5.00 15.09
C ASP A 562 -34.97 3.56 14.88
N VAL A 563 -33.67 3.30 14.96
CA VAL A 563 -33.09 1.98 14.80
C VAL A 563 -32.41 1.60 16.11
N TYR A 564 -32.77 0.44 16.64
CA TYR A 564 -32.18 -0.13 17.85
C TYR A 564 -31.35 -1.34 17.47
N VAL A 565 -30.06 -1.26 17.75
CA VAL A 565 -29.11 -2.35 17.52
C VAL A 565 -28.84 -3.02 18.86
N ASN A 566 -29.47 -4.18 19.04
CA ASN A 566 -29.40 -4.97 20.26
C ASN A 566 -28.36 -6.06 20.03
N TYR A 567 -27.32 -6.12 20.85
CA TYR A 567 -26.25 -7.09 20.69
C TYR A 567 -25.84 -7.70 22.03
N ALA A 568 -25.18 -8.85 21.94
CA ALA A 568 -24.66 -9.57 23.09
C ALA A 568 -23.20 -9.94 22.88
N ILE A 569 -22.44 -9.91 23.97
CA ILE A 569 -21.05 -10.35 24.02
C ILE A 569 -21.00 -11.62 24.87
N PRO A 570 -20.57 -12.76 24.30
CA PRO A 570 -20.31 -13.97 25.08
C PRO A 570 -19.23 -13.72 26.12
N ILE A 571 -19.54 -13.99 27.38
CA ILE A 571 -18.61 -13.90 28.50
C ILE A 571 -18.44 -15.28 29.15
N THR A 572 -17.26 -15.51 29.75
CA THR A 572 -16.96 -16.78 30.40
C THR A 572 -17.68 -16.89 31.75
N ASP A 573 -17.86 -18.11 32.25
CA ASP A 573 -18.49 -18.37 33.56
C ASP A 573 -17.64 -17.92 34.76
N ALA A 574 -16.43 -17.42 34.51
CA ALA A 574 -15.47 -17.01 35.53
C ALA A 574 -15.67 -15.53 35.93
N PHE A 575 -16.84 -15.18 36.44
CA PHE A 575 -17.08 -13.89 37.10
C PHE A 575 -17.79 -14.09 38.44
N ASP A 576 -17.54 -13.20 39.42
CA ASP A 576 -18.27 -13.21 40.69
C ASP A 576 -19.60 -12.44 40.51
N PRO A 577 -20.77 -13.10 40.66
CA PRO A 577 -22.07 -12.42 40.57
C PRO A 577 -22.29 -11.31 41.59
N ASN A 578 -21.48 -11.25 42.65
CA ASN A 578 -21.57 -10.22 43.69
C ASN A 578 -20.77 -8.96 43.34
N GLU A 579 -19.89 -9.02 42.34
CA GLU A 579 -19.19 -7.85 41.83
C GLU A 579 -20.13 -7.00 40.96
N GLU A 580 -19.98 -5.68 41.02
CA GLU A 580 -20.78 -4.76 40.21
C GLU A 580 -20.36 -4.77 38.72
N PHE A 581 -19.08 -5.04 38.45
CA PHE A 581 -18.51 -5.04 37.11
C PHE A 581 -17.53 -6.20 36.92
N ILE A 582 -17.54 -6.82 35.74
CA ILE A 582 -16.43 -7.64 35.26
C ILE A 582 -15.31 -6.70 34.81
N ASN A 583 -14.12 -6.82 35.40
CA ASN A 583 -13.00 -5.93 35.12
C ASN A 583 -12.36 -6.18 33.73
N VAL A 584 -12.97 -5.62 32.70
CA VAL A 584 -12.49 -5.63 31.31
C VAL A 584 -12.63 -4.22 30.75
N THR A 585 -11.59 -3.72 30.07
CA THR A 585 -11.70 -2.50 29.27
C THR A 585 -11.81 -2.86 27.80
N ALA A 586 -12.83 -2.35 27.12
CA ALA A 586 -13.07 -2.66 25.71
C ALA A 586 -13.61 -1.45 24.96
N ASN A 587 -13.43 -1.44 23.65
CA ASN A 587 -14.07 -0.50 22.74
C ASN A 587 -15.23 -1.22 22.05
N ALA A 588 -16.35 -0.52 21.91
CA ALA A 588 -17.51 -0.99 21.17
C ALA A 588 -17.95 0.08 20.18
N GLY A 589 -18.40 -0.36 19.02
CA GLY A 589 -18.86 0.49 17.94
C GLY A 589 -20.14 -0.03 17.31
N THR A 590 -21.03 0.87 16.93
CA THR A 590 -22.13 0.55 16.01
C THR A 590 -22.18 1.56 14.89
N PHE A 591 -22.37 1.06 13.66
CA PHE A 591 -22.26 1.85 12.45
C PHE A 591 -23.45 1.55 11.53
N VAL A 592 -23.88 2.56 10.79
CA VAL A 592 -24.88 2.41 9.71
C VAL A 592 -24.29 2.98 8.45
N VAL A 593 -24.19 2.15 7.42
CA VAL A 593 -23.69 2.52 6.10
C VAL A 593 -24.84 2.37 5.10
N ALA A 594 -25.12 3.43 4.34
CA ALA A 594 -26.13 3.42 3.31
C ALA A 594 -25.74 2.53 2.13
N GLU A 595 -26.72 2.14 1.31
CA GLU A 595 -26.49 1.37 0.06
C GLU A 595 -25.47 2.05 -0.88
N ASN A 596 -25.42 3.38 -0.89
CA ASN A 596 -24.45 4.15 -1.68
C ASN A 596 -23.05 4.24 -1.03
N ARG A 597 -22.80 3.48 0.05
CA ARG A 597 -21.56 3.42 0.85
C ARG A 597 -21.25 4.67 1.68
N ASP A 598 -22.24 5.55 1.90
CA ASP A 598 -22.09 6.67 2.84
C ASP A 598 -22.27 6.20 4.29
N MET A 599 -21.34 6.58 5.17
CA MET A 599 -21.50 6.40 6.61
C MET A 599 -22.58 7.35 7.14
N LEU A 600 -23.74 6.81 7.52
CA LEU A 600 -24.88 7.57 8.04
C LEU A 600 -24.77 7.82 9.54
N VAL A 601 -24.35 6.79 10.29
CA VAL A 601 -24.26 6.84 11.76
C VAL A 601 -22.97 6.17 12.20
N GLU A 602 -22.29 6.82 13.12
CA GLU A 602 -21.07 6.33 13.75
C GLU A 602 -21.16 6.55 15.27
N ARG A 603 -21.11 5.45 16.03
CA ARG A 603 -21.14 5.49 17.50
C ARG A 603 -20.01 4.62 18.02
N ARG A 604 -18.97 5.25 18.58
CA ARG A 604 -17.86 4.58 19.27
C ARG A 604 -17.92 4.91 20.75
N ARG A 605 -17.60 3.95 21.61
CA ARG A 605 -17.44 4.17 23.05
C ARG A 605 -16.42 3.21 23.65
N THR A 606 -15.72 3.67 24.67
CA THR A 606 -14.90 2.83 25.54
C THR A 606 -15.73 2.43 26.75
N ILE A 607 -15.75 1.13 27.03
CA ILE A 607 -16.45 0.50 28.15
C ILE A 607 -15.40 0.18 29.22
N TYR A 608 -15.59 0.74 30.41
CA TYR A 608 -14.76 0.49 31.59
C TYR A 608 -15.48 -0.45 32.55
N GLY A 609 -15.19 -1.74 32.44
CA GLY A 609 -15.88 -2.80 33.16
C GLY A 609 -17.25 -3.12 32.55
N LEU A 610 -17.61 -4.40 32.51
CA LEU A 610 -18.92 -4.86 32.05
C LEU A 610 -19.87 -4.98 33.24
N PRO A 611 -20.95 -4.18 33.35
CA PRO A 611 -21.90 -4.27 34.45
C PRO A 611 -22.52 -5.67 34.56
N THR A 612 -22.47 -6.28 35.75
CA THR A 612 -23.05 -7.61 35.97
C THR A 612 -24.57 -7.63 35.88
N SER A 613 -25.21 -6.47 36.06
CA SER A 613 -26.65 -6.26 35.88
C SER A 613 -27.14 -6.38 34.42
N GLN A 614 -26.23 -6.48 33.45
CA GLN A 614 -26.53 -6.66 32.02
C GLN A 614 -26.29 -8.08 31.53
N ILE A 615 -25.98 -9.02 32.44
CA ILE A 615 -25.69 -10.40 32.10
C ILE A 615 -26.99 -11.21 32.08
N GLU A 616 -27.27 -11.78 30.92
CA GLU A 616 -28.31 -12.78 30.73
C GLU A 616 -27.68 -14.18 30.74
N ARG A 617 -28.27 -15.08 31.51
CA ARG A 617 -27.70 -16.42 31.77
C ARG A 617 -28.42 -17.48 30.95
N PHE A 618 -27.67 -18.23 30.16
CA PHE A 618 -28.16 -19.41 29.45
C PHE A 618 -27.47 -20.66 29.98
N LYS A 619 -27.97 -21.82 29.58
CA LYS A 619 -27.43 -23.11 30.03
C LYS A 619 -26.00 -23.36 29.57
N GLU A 620 -25.65 -22.87 28.38
CA GLU A 620 -24.35 -23.12 27.72
C GLU A 620 -23.45 -21.88 27.64
N SER A 621 -23.99 -20.67 27.85
CA SER A 621 -23.24 -19.42 27.76
C SER A 621 -23.86 -18.30 28.58
N ASN A 622 -23.04 -17.36 29.03
CA ASN A 622 -23.50 -16.10 29.62
C ASN A 622 -23.30 -14.97 28.60
N LEU A 623 -24.30 -14.11 28.45
CA LEU A 623 -24.30 -13.03 27.48
C LEU A 623 -24.37 -11.69 28.20
N TRP A 624 -23.40 -10.82 27.97
CA TRP A 624 -23.52 -9.41 28.35
C TRP A 624 -24.27 -8.67 27.24
N VAL A 625 -25.45 -8.12 27.58
CA VAL A 625 -26.40 -7.54 26.60
C VAL A 625 -26.35 -6.01 26.64
N ASP A 626 -26.29 -5.41 25.46
CA ASP A 626 -26.37 -3.96 25.30
C ASP A 626 -27.19 -3.57 24.06
N THR A 627 -27.63 -2.32 24.05
CA THR A 627 -28.44 -1.72 23.01
C THR A 627 -27.88 -0.36 22.64
N GLN A 628 -27.73 -0.12 21.35
CA GLN A 628 -27.47 1.21 20.83
C GLN A 628 -28.67 1.73 20.05
N GLN A 629 -29.22 2.86 20.48
CA GLN A 629 -30.21 3.63 19.72
C GLN A 629 -29.51 4.56 18.74
N MET A 630 -30.09 4.67 17.55
CA MET A 630 -29.66 5.52 16.45
C MET A 630 -30.88 5.97 15.64
N THR A 631 -30.70 7.00 14.82
CA THR A 631 -31.76 7.53 13.94
C THR A 631 -31.20 7.62 12.53
N THR A 632 -31.96 7.08 11.57
CA THR A 632 -31.51 6.96 10.16
C THR A 632 -32.66 7.29 9.22
N PRO A 633 -32.39 7.75 7.99
CA PRO A 633 -33.40 7.77 6.95
C PRO A 633 -33.87 6.34 6.62
N PRO A 634 -35.12 6.13 6.19
CA PRO A 634 -35.57 4.82 5.73
C PRO A 634 -34.80 4.36 4.48
N GLY A 635 -34.66 3.05 4.29
CA GLY A 635 -33.93 2.44 3.19
C GLY A 635 -33.19 1.18 3.59
N ASN A 636 -32.50 0.57 2.63
CA ASN A 636 -31.63 -0.58 2.89
C ASN A 636 -30.26 -0.09 3.33
N HIS A 637 -29.83 -0.49 4.53
CA HIS A 637 -28.56 -0.08 5.10
C HIS A 637 -27.79 -1.30 5.63
N GLU A 638 -26.47 -1.22 5.59
CA GLU A 638 -25.61 -2.11 6.36
C GLU A 638 -25.52 -1.61 7.80
N VAL A 639 -25.84 -2.47 8.76
CA VAL A 639 -25.62 -2.20 10.18
C VAL A 639 -24.44 -3.05 10.65
N SER A 640 -23.43 -2.40 11.22
CA SER A 640 -22.25 -3.06 11.82
C SER A 640 -22.26 -2.92 13.33
N VAL A 641 -21.94 -4.01 14.03
CA VAL A 641 -21.60 -4.03 15.46
C VAL A 641 -20.18 -4.53 15.59
N GLU A 642 -19.35 -3.76 16.27
CA GLU A 642 -17.94 -4.07 16.44
C GLU A 642 -17.53 -3.97 17.90
N PHE A 643 -16.63 -4.85 18.33
CA PHE A 643 -16.13 -4.92 19.69
C PHE A 643 -14.65 -5.32 19.71
N GLU A 644 -13.88 -4.70 20.58
CA GLU A 644 -12.46 -5.02 20.77
C GLU A 644 -12.06 -4.84 22.22
N THR A 645 -11.48 -5.87 22.85
CA THR A 645 -10.87 -5.73 24.18
C THR A 645 -9.56 -4.94 24.09
N SER A 646 -9.21 -4.20 25.14
CA SER A 646 -7.94 -3.46 25.20
C SER A 646 -6.75 -4.36 24.88
N GLY A 647 -5.87 -3.90 23.99
CA GLY A 647 -4.74 -4.68 23.48
C GLY A 647 -5.09 -5.68 22.37
N GLY A 648 -6.32 -5.68 21.84
CA GLY A 648 -6.71 -6.48 20.66
C GLY A 648 -6.93 -7.96 20.94
N GLY A 649 -6.94 -8.41 22.20
CA GLY A 649 -6.99 -9.84 22.54
C GLY A 649 -8.25 -10.58 22.07
N THR A 650 -9.39 -9.90 21.99
CA THR A 650 -10.63 -10.39 21.40
C THR A 650 -11.22 -9.29 20.52
N VAL A 651 -11.59 -9.66 19.30
CA VAL A 651 -12.18 -8.77 18.29
C VAL A 651 -13.47 -9.41 17.79
N ALA A 652 -14.47 -8.59 17.50
CA ALA A 652 -15.70 -9.02 16.89
C ALA A 652 -16.18 -7.96 15.92
N VAL A 653 -16.59 -8.38 14.72
CA VAL A 653 -17.19 -7.54 13.70
C VAL A 653 -18.37 -8.32 13.13
N GLN A 654 -19.55 -7.73 13.18
CA GLN A 654 -20.78 -8.34 12.69
C GLN A 654 -21.56 -7.34 11.85
N ARG A 655 -21.75 -7.65 10.57
CA ARG A 655 -22.42 -6.79 9.59
C ARG A 655 -23.62 -7.50 8.99
N ARG A 656 -24.74 -6.79 8.83
CA ARG A 656 -25.93 -7.29 8.12
C ARG A 656 -26.59 -6.17 7.34
N GLN A 657 -27.15 -6.56 6.20
CA GLN A 657 -28.09 -5.72 5.48
C GLN A 657 -29.43 -5.72 6.21
N VAL A 658 -29.96 -4.53 6.48
CA VAL A 658 -31.20 -4.30 7.23
C VAL A 658 -32.08 -3.35 6.43
N GLU A 659 -33.33 -3.75 6.18
CA GLU A 659 -34.36 -2.87 5.65
C GLU A 659 -34.89 -1.98 6.79
N VAL A 660 -34.54 -0.70 6.76
CA VAL A 660 -35.08 0.30 7.68
C VAL A 660 -36.36 0.87 7.09
N HIS A 661 -37.48 0.50 7.71
CA HIS A 661 -38.81 0.79 7.20
C HIS A 661 -39.14 2.30 7.19
N ASP A 662 -39.88 2.72 6.16
CA ASP A 662 -40.49 4.05 6.06
C ASP A 662 -41.84 4.10 6.79
N PHE A 663 -41.93 4.96 7.81
CA PHE A 663 -43.13 5.18 8.61
C PHE A 663 -43.82 6.54 8.31
N THR A 664 -43.40 7.24 7.25
CA THR A 664 -43.93 8.58 6.89
C THR A 664 -45.24 8.54 6.12
N SER A 665 -45.57 7.40 5.52
CA SER A 665 -46.83 7.15 4.83
C SER A 665 -48.02 7.18 5.79
N ASP A 666 -49.18 7.68 5.35
CA ASP A 666 -50.46 7.67 6.10
C ASP A 666 -51.16 6.30 6.12
N ARG A 667 -50.50 5.23 5.66
CA ARG A 667 -51.07 3.87 5.66
C ARG A 667 -50.83 3.20 7.01
N LEU A 668 -51.77 2.35 7.42
CA LEU A 668 -51.61 1.46 8.58
C LEU A 668 -50.25 0.76 8.50
N ALA A 669 -49.44 0.96 9.54
CA ALA A 669 -48.10 0.43 9.63
C ALA A 669 -47.85 -0.13 11.03
N VAL A 670 -46.86 -1.00 11.15
CA VAL A 670 -46.41 -1.57 12.42
C VAL A 670 -44.88 -1.59 12.42
N SER A 671 -44.28 -1.34 13.58
CA SER A 671 -42.83 -1.42 13.79
C SER A 671 -42.30 -2.82 13.51
N ASP A 672 -40.98 -2.98 13.56
CA ASP A 672 -40.41 -4.31 13.73
C ASP A 672 -40.86 -4.94 15.06
N ILE A 673 -40.88 -6.28 15.09
CA ILE A 673 -41.13 -7.03 16.31
C ILE A 673 -39.86 -7.02 17.15
N LEU A 674 -39.95 -6.47 18.36
CA LEU A 674 -38.88 -6.50 19.35
C LEU A 674 -39.16 -7.61 20.36
N LEU A 675 -38.44 -8.73 20.20
CA LEU A 675 -38.42 -9.81 21.17
C LEU A 675 -37.57 -9.40 22.38
N ALA A 676 -38.05 -9.71 23.57
CA ALA A 676 -37.44 -9.27 24.82
C ALA A 676 -37.40 -10.39 25.86
N TYR A 677 -36.35 -10.40 26.69
CA TYR A 677 -36.26 -11.28 27.86
C TYR A 677 -37.11 -10.75 29.03
N ARG A 678 -37.38 -9.44 29.03
CA ARG A 678 -38.15 -8.76 30.08
C ARG A 678 -38.76 -7.46 29.56
N ILE A 679 -39.99 -7.18 29.99
CA ILE A 679 -40.63 -5.87 29.85
C ILE A 679 -41.22 -5.49 31.20
N GLU A 680 -40.95 -4.27 31.65
CA GLU A 680 -41.49 -3.69 32.89
C GLU A 680 -42.10 -2.31 32.60
N GLU A 681 -43.26 -2.00 33.17
CA GLU A 681 -43.85 -0.65 33.08
C GLU A 681 -43.02 0.35 33.89
N THR A 682 -42.91 1.59 33.40
CA THR A 682 -42.17 2.67 34.05
C THR A 682 -42.97 3.98 34.05
N ASP A 683 -43.30 4.44 35.25
CA ASP A 683 -44.08 5.67 35.46
C ASP A 683 -43.24 6.95 35.31
N ASP A 684 -41.93 6.87 35.53
CA ASP A 684 -41.00 8.00 35.43
C ASP A 684 -40.30 8.08 34.06
N GLY A 685 -40.62 7.15 33.16
CA GLY A 685 -40.05 7.06 31.82
C GLY A 685 -38.56 6.71 31.83
N ARG A 686 -38.05 6.08 32.89
CA ARG A 686 -36.65 5.65 32.99
C ARG A 686 -36.49 4.16 32.80
N ALA A 687 -35.33 3.80 32.25
CA ALA A 687 -34.92 2.42 32.04
C ALA A 687 -34.65 1.76 33.40
N VAL A 688 -35.13 0.53 33.58
CA VAL A 688 -34.89 -0.28 34.78
C VAL A 688 -33.41 -0.65 34.88
N VAL A 689 -32.81 -0.99 33.75
CA VAL A 689 -31.36 -1.08 33.58
C VAL A 689 -30.95 -0.06 32.53
N PRO A 690 -29.83 0.69 32.68
CA PRO A 690 -29.51 1.82 31.79
C PRO A 690 -29.47 1.54 30.28
N THR A 691 -29.32 0.28 29.88
CA THR A 691 -29.28 -0.17 28.47
C THR A 691 -30.58 -0.79 27.96
N ASP A 692 -31.61 -0.83 28.81
CA ASP A 692 -32.96 -1.20 28.37
C ASP A 692 -33.52 -0.11 27.44
N ILE A 693 -34.27 -0.55 26.44
CA ILE A 693 -35.01 0.36 25.56
C ILE A 693 -36.20 0.90 26.34
N VAL A 694 -36.37 2.22 26.36
CA VAL A 694 -37.58 2.85 26.90
C VAL A 694 -38.44 3.36 25.76
N ARG A 695 -39.65 2.79 25.60
CA ARG A 695 -40.65 3.27 24.64
C ARG A 695 -42.05 3.17 25.24
N LYS A 696 -42.88 4.18 24.99
CA LYS A 696 -44.30 4.24 25.44
C LYS A 696 -44.51 3.79 26.91
N ASN A 697 -43.67 4.29 27.82
CA ASN A 697 -43.69 4.01 29.27
C ASN A 697 -43.40 2.56 29.66
N VAL A 698 -42.69 1.79 28.82
CA VAL A 698 -42.15 0.49 29.21
C VAL A 698 -40.63 0.45 29.05
N SER A 699 -39.96 -0.21 29.98
CA SER A 699 -38.54 -0.56 29.95
C SER A 699 -38.41 -1.97 29.40
N ILE A 700 -37.70 -2.13 28.29
CA ILE A 700 -37.64 -3.36 27.51
C ILE A 700 -36.19 -3.86 27.50
N ARG A 701 -35.96 -5.06 28.03
CA ARG A 701 -34.70 -5.78 27.87
C ARG A 701 -34.75 -6.62 26.59
N PRO A 702 -34.08 -6.23 25.50
CA PRO A 702 -34.16 -6.94 24.24
C PRO A 702 -33.48 -8.31 24.30
N ALA A 703 -33.90 -9.21 23.40
CA ALA A 703 -33.35 -10.56 23.24
C ALA A 703 -32.47 -10.66 21.98
N PRO A 704 -31.20 -10.22 22.00
CA PRO A 704 -30.33 -10.17 20.81
C PRO A 704 -29.98 -11.55 20.25
N TRP A 705 -30.05 -12.61 21.07
CA TRP A 705 -29.81 -13.98 20.60
C TRP A 705 -31.09 -14.64 20.05
N THR A 706 -32.28 -14.09 20.34
CA THR A 706 -33.59 -14.65 19.95
C THR A 706 -33.78 -16.12 20.33
N VAL A 707 -33.07 -16.56 21.37
CA VAL A 707 -33.15 -17.90 21.95
C VAL A 707 -33.93 -17.82 23.25
N PHE A 708 -34.90 -18.73 23.40
CA PHE A 708 -35.72 -18.79 24.60
C PHE A 708 -35.84 -20.21 25.14
N ALA A 709 -35.65 -20.41 26.44
CA ALA A 709 -36.03 -21.68 27.07
C ALA A 709 -37.55 -21.87 26.91
N SER A 710 -37.99 -23.10 26.62
CA SER A 710 -39.42 -23.42 26.55
C SER A 710 -40.23 -22.96 27.78
N THR A 711 -39.59 -22.93 28.96
CA THR A 711 -40.22 -22.52 30.23
C THR A 711 -40.17 -21.01 30.52
N GLN A 712 -39.57 -20.21 29.64
CA GLN A 712 -39.43 -18.77 29.87
C GLN A 712 -40.45 -17.97 29.06
N PRO A 713 -41.05 -16.91 29.64
CA PRO A 713 -41.98 -16.06 28.92
C PRO A 713 -41.28 -15.35 27.76
N ILE A 714 -41.93 -15.32 26.60
CA ILE A 714 -41.49 -14.59 25.42
C ILE A 714 -42.23 -13.26 25.38
N TYR A 715 -41.53 -12.17 25.66
CA TYR A 715 -42.10 -10.83 25.55
C TYR A 715 -41.98 -10.31 24.11
N ILE A 716 -43.08 -9.80 23.58
CA ILE A 716 -43.18 -9.27 22.23
C ILE A 716 -43.62 -7.83 22.33
N TYR A 717 -42.76 -6.88 21.97
CA TYR A 717 -43.10 -5.47 21.87
C TYR A 717 -43.25 -5.03 20.41
N PHE A 718 -44.23 -4.17 20.15
CA PHE A 718 -44.46 -3.55 18.85
C PHE A 718 -45.23 -2.23 18.99
N GLU A 719 -45.11 -1.37 17.99
CA GLU A 719 -45.89 -0.14 17.87
C GLU A 719 -46.72 -0.16 16.59
N VAL A 720 -47.95 0.34 16.66
CA VAL A 720 -48.87 0.46 15.53
C VAL A 720 -49.04 1.94 15.20
N TYR A 721 -49.00 2.26 13.91
CA TYR A 721 -49.04 3.63 13.42
C TYR A 721 -50.16 3.83 12.39
N ASN A 722 -50.62 5.08 12.29
CA ASN A 722 -51.62 5.54 11.32
C ASN A 722 -52.94 4.77 11.42
N LEU A 723 -53.38 4.53 12.66
CA LEU A 723 -54.71 3.99 12.96
C LEU A 723 -55.80 5.00 12.62
N THR A 724 -56.94 4.49 12.17
CA THR A 724 -58.09 5.32 11.80
C THR A 724 -58.97 5.59 13.03
N LEU A 725 -59.10 6.87 13.39
CA LEU A 725 -60.02 7.32 14.43
C LEU A 725 -61.48 7.10 14.00
N GLY A 726 -62.26 6.45 14.86
CA GLY A 726 -63.71 6.38 14.72
C GLY A 726 -64.38 7.71 15.06
N ASP A 727 -65.70 7.78 14.83
CA ASP A 727 -66.52 8.98 15.10
C ASP A 727 -66.50 9.40 16.59
N ASP A 728 -66.15 8.47 17.48
CA ASP A 728 -66.01 8.69 18.92
C ASP A 728 -64.61 9.13 19.36
N GLY A 729 -63.70 9.34 18.41
CA GLY A 729 -62.31 9.73 18.68
C GLY A 729 -61.41 8.59 19.16
N ALA A 730 -61.89 7.34 19.10
CA ALA A 730 -61.10 6.16 19.45
C ALA A 730 -60.75 5.33 18.21
N SER A 731 -59.52 4.84 18.15
CA SER A 731 -59.06 3.83 17.21
C SER A 731 -59.31 2.43 17.78
N ARG A 732 -59.76 1.51 16.93
CA ARG A 732 -60.01 0.11 17.30
C ARG A 732 -59.28 -0.81 16.35
N TYR A 733 -58.48 -1.72 16.90
CA TYR A 733 -57.73 -2.68 16.12
C TYR A 733 -57.63 -4.03 16.82
N GLU A 734 -57.35 -5.08 16.06
CA GLU A 734 -57.15 -6.43 16.57
C GLU A 734 -55.69 -6.84 16.33
N VAL A 735 -55.09 -7.44 17.36
CA VAL A 735 -53.75 -8.02 17.30
C VAL A 735 -53.86 -9.53 17.33
N GLU A 736 -53.28 -10.20 16.36
CA GLU A 736 -53.13 -11.65 16.33
C GLU A 736 -51.63 -11.99 16.27
N ALA A 737 -51.11 -12.61 17.34
CA ALA A 737 -49.74 -13.11 17.37
C ALA A 737 -49.76 -14.63 17.33
N THR A 738 -49.13 -15.21 16.30
CA THR A 738 -49.11 -16.67 16.08
C THR A 738 -47.66 -17.16 15.97
N LEU A 739 -47.29 -18.14 16.79
CA LEU A 739 -45.98 -18.78 16.81
C LEU A 739 -46.05 -20.14 16.12
N THR A 740 -45.46 -20.29 14.94
CA THR A 740 -45.52 -21.53 14.14
C THR A 740 -44.15 -22.23 14.02
N PRO A 741 -44.05 -23.56 14.22
CA PRO A 741 -42.82 -24.29 13.95
C PRO A 741 -42.39 -24.14 12.48
N LYS A 742 -41.10 -23.93 12.23
CA LYS A 742 -40.53 -23.90 10.88
C LYS A 742 -40.16 -25.32 10.48
N GLU A 743 -40.80 -25.89 9.46
CA GLU A 743 -40.48 -27.25 8.99
C GLU A 743 -39.01 -27.33 8.55
N THR A 744 -38.19 -28.04 9.31
CA THR A 744 -36.82 -28.38 8.91
C THR A 744 -36.90 -29.54 7.91
N GLY A 745 -36.70 -29.24 6.63
CA GLY A 745 -36.70 -30.25 5.59
C GLY A 745 -35.54 -31.23 5.72
N SER A 746 -35.77 -32.39 6.35
CA SER A 746 -35.36 -33.71 5.83
C SER A 746 -35.99 -34.85 6.63
N GLY A 747 -36.91 -35.61 6.01
CA GLY A 747 -37.18 -37.01 6.37
C GLY A 747 -38.39 -37.29 7.27
N VAL A 748 -39.43 -37.84 6.64
CA VAL A 748 -40.60 -38.56 7.21
C VAL A 748 -41.73 -37.68 7.76
N GLY A 749 -42.76 -37.52 6.92
CA GLY A 749 -43.90 -36.66 7.17
C GLY A 749 -45.01 -37.24 8.05
N ARG A 750 -45.95 -36.35 8.38
CA ARG A 750 -47.39 -36.62 8.31
C ARG A 750 -48.19 -35.31 8.32
N ALA A 751 -49.24 -35.31 7.51
CA ALA A 751 -50.15 -34.21 7.23
C ALA A 751 -50.78 -33.55 8.48
N ILE A 752 -50.84 -32.22 8.47
CA ILE A 752 -51.48 -31.40 9.50
C ILE A 752 -52.98 -31.28 9.20
N ARG A 753 -53.82 -31.80 10.10
CA ARG A 753 -55.26 -31.52 10.16
C ARG A 753 -55.64 -31.35 11.63
N GLY A 754 -56.01 -30.15 12.03
CA GLY A 754 -56.63 -29.88 13.34
C GLY A 754 -56.22 -28.55 13.96
N LEU A 755 -57.11 -27.56 13.83
CA LEU A 755 -57.15 -26.34 14.64
C LEU A 755 -57.70 -26.67 16.03
N PHE A 756 -57.10 -26.05 17.05
CA PHE A 756 -57.43 -26.05 18.50
C PHE A 756 -57.05 -27.28 19.33
N GLY A 757 -56.19 -27.03 20.33
CA GLY A 757 -55.86 -27.95 21.41
C GLY A 757 -54.35 -28.22 21.47
N GLY A 758 -53.72 -27.87 22.59
CA GLY A 758 -52.27 -27.95 22.80
C GLY A 758 -51.64 -29.27 22.37
N GLY A 759 -50.51 -29.14 21.67
CA GLY A 759 -49.72 -30.23 21.12
C GLY A 759 -49.43 -30.02 19.62
N ARG A 760 -48.16 -29.73 19.29
CA ARG A 760 -47.57 -29.60 17.93
C ARG A 760 -48.15 -28.54 16.99
N GLY A 761 -49.32 -27.97 17.27
CA GLY A 761 -49.85 -26.78 16.62
C GLY A 761 -49.42 -25.53 17.37
N GLY A 762 -48.92 -24.54 16.65
CA GLY A 762 -48.42 -23.27 17.19
C GLY A 762 -49.33 -22.55 18.19
N VAL A 763 -48.75 -21.62 18.96
CA VAL A 763 -49.48 -20.79 19.93
C VAL A 763 -50.08 -19.58 19.20
N SER A 764 -51.36 -19.27 19.40
CA SER A 764 -52.00 -18.07 18.86
C SER A 764 -52.73 -17.31 19.97
N THR A 765 -52.53 -16.00 20.03
CA THR A 765 -53.27 -15.09 20.92
C THR A 765 -53.86 -13.94 20.10
N GLY A 766 -55.14 -13.65 20.31
CA GLY A 766 -55.90 -12.62 19.62
C GLY A 766 -56.55 -11.67 20.62
N VAL A 767 -56.19 -10.39 20.60
CA VAL A 767 -56.72 -9.41 21.57
C VAL A 767 -57.24 -8.16 20.82
N PRO A 768 -58.53 -7.80 20.99
CA PRO A 768 -59.04 -6.52 20.51
C PRO A 768 -58.58 -5.38 21.42
N ILE A 769 -58.11 -4.28 20.83
CA ILE A 769 -57.55 -3.11 21.53
C ILE A 769 -58.30 -1.84 21.10
N THR A 770 -58.55 -0.95 22.05
CA THR A 770 -59.17 0.37 21.82
C THR A 770 -58.32 1.46 22.47
N VAL A 771 -57.95 2.48 21.69
CA VAL A 771 -57.10 3.59 22.15
C VAL A 771 -57.59 4.93 21.62
N GLU A 772 -57.43 5.99 22.40
CA GLU A 772 -57.77 7.38 22.01
C GLU A 772 -56.60 8.07 21.28
N ALA A 773 -55.99 7.37 20.32
CA ALA A 773 -54.84 7.87 19.56
C ALA A 773 -54.77 7.23 18.16
N THR A 774 -54.01 7.85 17.26
CA THR A 774 -53.69 7.30 15.93
C THR A 774 -52.45 6.40 15.95
N GLU A 775 -51.79 6.29 17.09
CA GLU A 775 -50.60 5.47 17.30
C GLU A 775 -50.66 4.82 18.69
N ASP A 776 -50.14 3.62 18.81
CA ASP A 776 -50.17 2.84 20.05
C ASP A 776 -48.92 1.97 20.20
N GLY A 777 -48.50 1.69 21.43
CA GLY A 777 -47.42 0.77 21.74
C GLY A 777 -47.89 -0.30 22.71
N GLN A 778 -47.73 -1.56 22.34
CA GLN A 778 -48.26 -2.69 23.08
C GLN A 778 -47.21 -3.77 23.26
N TYR A 779 -47.39 -4.60 24.30
CA TYR A 779 -46.65 -5.83 24.43
C TYR A 779 -47.57 -7.02 24.72
N LEU A 780 -47.15 -8.18 24.22
CA LEU A 780 -47.79 -9.47 24.47
C LEU A 780 -46.79 -10.39 25.16
N ILE A 781 -47.30 -11.30 25.98
CA ILE A 781 -46.53 -12.38 26.58
C ILE A 781 -47.02 -13.68 25.98
N LEU A 782 -46.12 -14.41 25.32
CA LEU A 782 -46.38 -15.76 24.87
C LEU A 782 -45.68 -16.76 25.78
N ASP A 783 -46.44 -17.77 26.19
CA ASP A 783 -45.96 -18.91 26.95
C ASP A 783 -45.74 -20.10 26.00
N ALA A 784 -44.54 -20.66 26.03
CA ALA A 784 -44.10 -21.73 25.15
C ALA A 784 -43.92 -23.08 25.88
N ASP A 785 -44.40 -23.21 27.13
CA ASP A 785 -44.19 -24.38 28.02
C ASP A 785 -44.50 -25.75 27.37
N ASN A 786 -45.40 -25.79 26.39
CA ASN A 786 -45.86 -27.01 25.73
C ASN A 786 -45.35 -27.19 24.29
N GLN A 787 -44.36 -26.40 23.86
CA GLN A 787 -43.77 -26.47 22.52
C GLN A 787 -42.50 -27.33 22.51
N GLU A 788 -42.28 -28.06 21.43
CA GLU A 788 -41.03 -28.84 21.25
C GLU A 788 -39.87 -27.87 20.92
N PRO A 789 -38.64 -28.12 21.41
CA PRO A 789 -37.48 -27.33 21.03
C PRO A 789 -37.28 -27.28 19.52
N GLY A 790 -36.89 -26.12 18.99
CA GLY A 790 -36.71 -25.92 17.56
C GLY A 790 -36.88 -24.48 17.09
N LEU A 791 -36.82 -24.29 15.77
CA LEU A 791 -36.97 -22.99 15.12
C LEU A 791 -38.45 -22.69 14.87
N TYR A 792 -38.89 -21.50 15.30
CA TYR A 792 -40.26 -21.01 15.13
C TYR A 792 -40.26 -19.66 14.41
N THR A 793 -41.36 -19.37 13.73
CA THR A 793 -41.67 -18.05 13.19
C THR A 793 -42.85 -17.47 13.97
N LEU A 794 -42.64 -16.33 14.60
CA LEU A 794 -43.69 -15.48 15.15
C LEU A 794 -44.25 -14.61 14.03
N ASN A 795 -45.55 -14.71 13.76
CA ASN A 795 -46.30 -13.83 12.88
C ASN A 795 -47.20 -12.91 13.70
N LEU A 796 -46.96 -11.61 13.64
CA LEU A 796 -47.79 -10.57 14.25
C LEU A 796 -48.64 -9.93 13.16
N LYS A 797 -49.95 -10.00 13.30
CA LYS A 797 -50.91 -9.42 12.38
C LYS A 797 -51.76 -8.38 13.11
N ILE A 798 -51.85 -7.20 12.50
CA ILE A 798 -52.64 -6.07 13.00
C ILE A 798 -53.76 -5.78 12.01
N LYS A 799 -54.99 -5.65 12.50
CA LYS A 799 -56.16 -5.29 11.69
C LYS A 799 -56.86 -4.07 12.25
N ASP A 800 -56.88 -2.98 11.49
CA ASP A 800 -57.69 -1.79 11.80
C ASP A 800 -59.17 -2.13 11.56
N GLN A 801 -60.00 -2.05 12.60
CA GLN A 801 -61.41 -2.44 12.51
C GLN A 801 -62.28 -1.42 11.77
N SER A 802 -61.86 -0.15 11.74
CA SER A 802 -62.57 0.93 11.06
C SER A 802 -62.41 0.83 9.55
N THR A 803 -61.23 0.45 9.06
CA THR A 803 -60.93 0.38 7.62
C THR A 803 -60.88 -1.04 7.06
N GLY A 804 -60.73 -2.05 7.91
CA GLY A 804 -60.48 -3.44 7.53
C GLY A 804 -59.08 -3.68 6.94
N ARG A 805 -58.19 -2.68 6.97
CA ARG A 805 -56.80 -2.82 6.52
C ARG A 805 -56.02 -3.71 7.49
N GLU A 806 -55.11 -4.49 6.94
CA GLU A 806 -54.28 -5.42 7.69
C GLU A 806 -52.80 -5.18 7.36
N VAL A 807 -51.94 -5.33 8.36
CA VAL A 807 -50.48 -5.34 8.20
C VAL A 807 -49.90 -6.49 9.01
N GLU A 808 -48.88 -7.16 8.48
CA GLU A 808 -48.21 -8.27 9.15
C GLU A 808 -46.70 -8.04 9.28
N ARG A 809 -46.11 -8.63 10.32
CA ARG A 809 -44.66 -8.71 10.57
C ARG A 809 -44.30 -10.09 11.06
N LYS A 810 -43.12 -10.57 10.69
CA LYS A 810 -42.63 -11.89 11.07
C LYS A 810 -41.25 -11.78 11.71
N LYS A 811 -41.01 -12.62 12.71
CA LYS A 811 -39.71 -12.74 13.36
C LYS A 811 -39.44 -14.20 13.72
N ASP A 812 -38.27 -14.68 13.35
CA ASP A 812 -37.84 -16.02 13.74
C ASP A 812 -37.23 -16.01 15.15
N LEU A 813 -37.44 -17.09 15.89
CA LEU A 813 -36.86 -17.33 17.22
C LEU A 813 -36.62 -18.82 17.43
N PHE A 814 -35.70 -19.17 18.32
CA PHE A 814 -35.39 -20.56 18.67
C PHE A 814 -35.86 -20.88 20.10
N LEU A 815 -36.49 -22.04 20.27
CA LEU A 815 -36.85 -22.59 21.57
C LEU A 815 -35.88 -23.70 21.99
N GLU A 816 -35.26 -23.55 23.15
CA GLU A 816 -34.39 -24.56 23.81
C GLU A 816 -35.15 -25.58 24.67
#